data_AF-A0A2A6BLN1-F1
#
_entry.id   AF-A0A2A6BLN1-F1
#
_cell.length_a   1.000
_cell.length_b   1.000
_cell.length_c   1.000
_cell.angle_alpha   90.00
_cell.angle_beta   90.00
_cell.angle_gamma   90.00
#
_symmetry.space_group_name_H-M   'P 1'
#
loop_
_entity.id
_entity.type
_entity.pdbx_description
1 polymer ?
#
loop_
_entity_poly.entity_id
_entity_poly.type
_entity_poly.pdbx_seq_one_letter_code
_entity_poly.pdbx_strand_id
1 'polypeptide(L)'
;MLVIILLLVSFVAYYFGINRILGLPPGPPPLPIIGNMLSFQWDIDKVLLDWKARYGRIFTVWLPYPMVVIGDYKVLQEHVVKNGDVFLAKKNPEQLMEVMSWGLHGLVFEDNSMVKEQRKFALKSLHEIGFGSAALEDTVHHYAQEIVSRWKKSGDENVDVTENIMRAVGNIVWNIAFGITLDFDNPLLIKFRESQQEILPLMAGPFMMFLETFPALRHLDFLFGNTIKRIKTLSDETNGYLEEAIKTTESSFNADNQPSCYVEAFLIEQKKRKESGKDEGNFHHTQLLFSTASLWGAGFDTTVSILRQCCIELINFPEVQKKLQNEMDQVIGDRRVRYDDQKQMPYMCAFLQETYRLSNVLPLNFLRKTTQDTEIEGHRIVEGTTILPQYSMVHSDPKEFERPHYFCPERHLNEDGAFIKDPRITPFSVGKRVCLGETLARMEIFVMFSCFVQSCNFTPIGKITILEKEKAEIKEELEKNSNTFAVCLAIKNGKIKQLESAITAVTDEADNKCGRDTQIETPSLRLIITSQMNIPKKDWTINQCFAISPSHDLPLIRLGDSTRLVGIIVVQNTSTRSLMFKVKAESQEKFFIFPSRGKIVPGETEIMIVIAHVKNEDPFTFKGEKIELRAIQNDSTNFDEFRELWSQTAQERRAKHDLFCMKPDINSDLNIARKRSITIEDRNGTPAIQEEPTTMNECDQLKIRILEVEAELVNSKSQSDEFISIIRVLQEENAESTKTMEILKRKMEVMKRTLQRYGHFSDF
;
A
#
# COMPACT_ATOMS: atom_id res chain seq x y z
N MET A 1 16.90 -13.66 -52.59
CA MET A 1 18.07 -13.41 -51.72
C MET A 1 18.32 -11.92 -51.50
N LEU A 2 18.55 -11.10 -52.54
CA LEU A 2 18.80 -9.66 -52.40
C LEU A 2 17.68 -8.92 -51.63
N VAL A 3 16.41 -9.19 -51.94
CA VAL A 3 15.26 -8.61 -51.24
C VAL A 3 15.25 -8.95 -49.75
N ILE A 4 15.60 -10.20 -49.39
CA ILE A 4 15.66 -10.65 -48.00
C ILE A 4 16.79 -9.94 -47.26
N ILE A 5 17.95 -9.78 -47.90
CA ILE A 5 19.09 -9.04 -47.33
C ILE A 5 18.71 -7.56 -47.14
N LEU A 6 18.06 -6.92 -48.11
CA LEU A 6 17.59 -5.54 -47.99
C LEU A 6 16.54 -5.36 -46.88
N LEU A 7 15.60 -6.30 -46.75
CA LEU A 7 14.62 -6.30 -45.67
C LEU A 7 15.29 -6.48 -44.31
N LEU A 8 16.28 -7.37 -44.19
CA LEU A 8 17.04 -7.58 -42.96
C LEU A 8 17.86 -6.34 -42.58
N VAL A 9 18.56 -5.74 -43.54
CA VAL A 9 19.34 -4.51 -43.32
C VAL A 9 18.42 -3.36 -42.93
N SER A 10 17.28 -3.21 -43.62
CA SER A 10 16.25 -2.21 -43.28
C SER A 10 15.71 -2.43 -41.87
N PHE A 11 15.39 -3.68 -41.52
CA PHE A 11 14.93 -4.04 -40.18
C PHE A 11 15.97 -3.72 -39.11
N VAL A 12 17.24 -4.07 -39.31
CA VAL A 12 18.33 -3.77 -38.37
C VAL A 12 18.55 -2.26 -38.25
N ALA A 13 18.55 -1.54 -39.38
CA ALA A 13 18.69 -0.08 -39.39
C ALA A 13 17.50 0.60 -38.70
N TYR A 14 16.29 0.10 -38.87
CA TYR A 14 15.10 0.57 -38.14
C TYR A 14 15.24 0.29 -36.65
N TYR A 15 15.48 -0.97 -36.27
CA TYR A 15 15.50 -1.42 -34.88
C TYR A 15 16.54 -0.68 -34.03
N PHE A 16 17.75 -0.46 -34.56
CA PHE A 16 18.82 0.23 -33.82
C PHE A 16 18.95 1.72 -34.14
N GLY A 17 18.42 2.18 -35.27
CA GLY A 17 18.72 3.51 -35.81
C GLY A 17 17.56 4.49 -35.83
N ILE A 18 16.30 4.05 -35.70
CA ILE A 18 15.14 4.93 -35.97
C ILE A 18 15.12 6.19 -35.09
N ASN A 19 15.41 6.08 -33.79
CA ASN A 19 15.47 7.24 -32.90
C ASN A 19 16.55 8.23 -33.34
N ARG A 20 17.74 7.73 -33.71
CA ARG A 20 18.86 8.56 -34.16
C ARG A 20 18.56 9.22 -35.51
N ILE A 21 17.93 8.49 -36.44
CA ILE A 21 17.52 9.01 -37.76
C ILE A 21 16.52 10.15 -37.60
N LEU A 22 15.59 10.03 -36.63
CA LEU A 22 14.56 11.04 -36.36
C LEU A 22 15.01 12.13 -35.37
N GLY A 23 16.24 12.07 -34.85
CA GLY A 23 16.75 13.02 -33.84
C GLY A 23 16.10 12.90 -32.45
N LEU A 24 15.35 11.82 -32.20
CA LEU A 24 14.65 11.55 -30.95
C LEU A 24 15.62 11.09 -29.84
N PRO A 25 15.24 11.25 -28.55
CA PRO A 25 15.97 10.67 -27.42
C PRO A 25 16.18 9.15 -27.57
N PRO A 26 17.22 8.58 -26.93
CA PRO A 26 17.45 7.13 -26.90
C PRO A 26 16.25 6.39 -26.29
N GLY A 27 16.14 5.08 -26.48
CA GLY A 27 15.03 4.32 -25.92
C GLY A 27 15.05 2.86 -26.33
N PRO A 28 14.11 2.04 -25.82
CA PRO A 28 14.00 0.64 -26.20
C PRO A 28 13.81 0.47 -27.72
N PRO A 29 14.58 -0.40 -28.38
CA PRO A 29 14.44 -0.68 -29.80
C PRO A 29 13.00 -1.09 -30.18
N PRO A 30 12.34 -0.36 -31.10
CA PRO A 30 10.96 -0.67 -31.47
C PRO A 30 10.88 -1.80 -32.49
N LEU A 31 9.85 -2.65 -32.36
CA LEU A 31 9.43 -3.51 -33.45
C LEU A 31 8.69 -2.69 -34.53
N PRO A 32 8.76 -3.08 -35.81
CA PRO A 32 7.95 -2.46 -36.85
C PRO A 32 6.46 -2.54 -36.51
N ILE A 33 5.70 -1.49 -36.84
CA ILE A 33 4.23 -1.36 -36.66
C ILE A 33 3.78 -1.24 -35.20
N ILE A 34 4.15 -2.19 -34.33
CA ILE A 34 3.66 -2.27 -32.94
C ILE A 34 4.58 -1.59 -31.91
N GLY A 35 5.78 -1.15 -32.33
CA GLY A 35 6.72 -0.46 -31.45
C GLY A 35 7.20 -1.34 -30.29
N ASN A 36 7.09 -0.82 -29.07
CA ASN A 36 7.47 -1.46 -27.82
C ASN A 36 6.28 -2.11 -27.09
N MET A 37 5.09 -2.23 -27.69
CA MET A 37 3.89 -2.77 -27.01
C MET A 37 4.13 -4.13 -26.34
N LEU A 38 4.92 -5.03 -26.96
CA LEU A 38 5.23 -6.35 -26.37
C LEU A 38 6.23 -6.29 -25.22
N SER A 39 7.07 -5.26 -25.20
CA SER A 39 8.07 -5.03 -24.13
C SER A 39 7.53 -4.13 -23.02
N PHE A 40 6.40 -3.47 -23.26
CA PHE A 40 5.70 -2.65 -22.30
C PHE A 40 4.96 -3.58 -21.33
N GLN A 41 5.63 -3.96 -20.24
CA GLN A 41 4.95 -4.69 -19.16
C GLN A 41 3.94 -3.76 -18.50
N TRP A 42 2.82 -4.32 -18.04
CA TRP A 42 1.70 -3.54 -17.47
C TRP A 42 1.96 -3.00 -16.06
N ASP A 43 3.14 -3.29 -15.49
CA ASP A 43 3.69 -2.57 -14.35
C ASP A 43 4.46 -1.33 -14.84
N ILE A 44 3.69 -0.26 -15.08
CA ILE A 44 4.16 0.96 -15.76
C ILE A 44 5.31 1.62 -14.99
N ASP A 45 5.20 1.77 -13.67
CA ASP A 45 6.22 2.47 -12.88
C ASP A 45 7.56 1.74 -12.93
N LYS A 46 7.56 0.42 -12.78
CA LYS A 46 8.77 -0.39 -12.79
C LYS A 46 9.45 -0.39 -14.16
N VAL A 47 8.67 -0.55 -15.24
CA VAL A 47 9.19 -0.53 -16.61
C VAL A 47 9.79 0.83 -16.93
N LEU A 48 9.10 1.92 -16.61
CA LEU A 48 9.58 3.26 -16.88
C LEU A 48 10.83 3.59 -16.06
N LEU A 49 10.94 3.13 -14.82
CA LEU A 49 12.16 3.28 -14.00
C LEU A 49 13.34 2.46 -14.54
N ASP A 50 13.13 1.22 -14.97
CA ASP A 50 14.18 0.41 -15.61
C ASP A 50 14.67 1.07 -16.92
N TRP A 51 13.74 1.58 -17.74
CA TRP A 51 14.10 2.32 -18.94
C TRP A 51 14.80 3.64 -18.64
N LYS A 52 14.40 4.36 -17.59
CA LYS A 52 15.15 5.54 -17.12
C LYS A 52 16.58 5.18 -16.73
N ALA A 53 16.77 4.06 -16.03
CA ALA A 53 18.10 3.60 -15.63
C ALA A 53 18.99 3.24 -16.84
N ARG A 54 18.41 2.68 -17.91
CA ARG A 54 19.13 2.26 -19.12
C ARG A 54 19.37 3.37 -20.13
N TYR A 55 18.37 4.21 -20.39
CA TYR A 55 18.37 5.19 -21.48
C TYR A 55 18.56 6.63 -21.01
N GLY A 56 18.43 6.87 -19.69
CA GLY A 56 18.68 8.17 -19.08
C GLY A 56 17.41 8.93 -18.68
N ARG A 57 17.59 10.22 -18.37
CA ARG A 57 16.55 11.11 -17.81
C ARG A 57 15.39 11.39 -18.78
N ILE A 58 15.67 11.29 -20.08
CA ILE A 58 14.70 11.39 -21.18
C ILE A 58 14.91 10.21 -22.12
N PHE A 59 13.82 9.63 -22.60
CA PHE A 59 13.88 8.51 -23.54
C PHE A 59 12.62 8.41 -24.40
N THR A 60 12.70 7.66 -25.49
CA THR A 60 11.60 7.48 -26.44
C THR A 60 11.03 6.07 -26.34
N VAL A 61 9.72 5.96 -26.10
CA VAL A 61 8.96 4.72 -26.18
C VAL A 61 8.07 4.78 -27.41
N TRP A 62 8.01 3.71 -28.19
CA TRP A 62 7.15 3.60 -29.36
C TRP A 62 5.89 2.83 -28.99
N LEU A 63 4.75 3.50 -28.99
CA LEU A 63 3.43 2.88 -28.85
C LEU A 63 2.63 3.23 -30.09
N PRO A 64 2.74 2.33 -31.08
CA PRO A 64 2.94 2.57 -32.52
C PRO A 64 3.65 3.85 -32.98
N TYR A 65 3.40 4.99 -32.36
CA TYR A 65 4.03 6.29 -32.59
C TYR A 65 5.05 6.62 -31.50
N PRO A 66 6.03 7.50 -31.78
CA PRO A 66 7.02 7.88 -30.78
C PRO A 66 6.38 8.73 -29.67
N MET A 67 6.68 8.35 -28.43
CA MET A 67 6.32 9.05 -27.21
C MET A 67 7.60 9.33 -26.43
N VAL A 68 7.93 10.61 -26.25
CA VAL A 68 9.08 11.01 -25.44
C VAL A 68 8.68 11.09 -23.98
N VAL A 69 9.31 10.27 -23.14
CA VAL A 69 9.09 10.21 -21.70
C VAL A 69 10.09 11.13 -21.01
N ILE A 70 9.58 11.98 -20.11
CA ILE A 70 10.39 12.87 -19.28
C ILE A 70 10.09 12.53 -17.82
N GLY A 71 11.04 11.88 -17.15
CA GLY A 71 10.88 11.39 -15.77
C GLY A 71 11.86 12.01 -14.79
N ASP A 72 12.41 13.19 -15.09
CA ASP A 72 13.39 13.90 -14.29
C ASP A 72 12.87 15.28 -13.88
N TYR A 73 13.03 15.62 -12.59
CA TYR A 73 12.50 16.86 -12.04
C TYR A 73 13.04 18.11 -12.75
N LYS A 74 14.35 18.19 -12.98
CA LYS A 74 14.97 19.39 -13.56
C LYS A 74 14.53 19.58 -15.00
N VAL A 75 14.49 18.49 -15.77
CA VAL A 75 14.04 18.52 -17.18
C VAL A 75 12.56 18.92 -17.28
N LEU A 76 11.71 18.40 -16.39
CA LEU A 76 10.30 18.78 -16.33
C LEU A 76 10.13 20.27 -16.02
N GLN A 77 10.89 20.80 -15.05
CA GLN A 77 10.85 22.23 -14.73
C GLN A 77 11.34 23.09 -15.90
N GLU A 78 12.44 22.71 -16.53
CA GLU A 78 13.05 23.49 -17.60
C GLU A 78 12.22 23.52 -18.87
N HIS A 79 11.69 22.38 -19.31
CA HIS A 79 11.00 22.29 -20.59
C HIS A 79 9.48 22.35 -20.42
N VAL A 80 8.89 21.51 -19.56
CA VAL A 80 7.43 21.39 -19.47
C VAL A 80 6.80 22.56 -18.71
N VAL A 81 7.47 23.08 -17.68
CA VAL A 81 6.94 24.20 -16.89
C VAL A 81 7.28 25.55 -17.53
N LYS A 82 8.56 25.88 -17.74
CA LYS A 82 8.94 27.20 -18.30
C LYS A 82 8.41 27.41 -19.71
N ASN A 83 8.43 26.39 -20.58
CA ASN A 83 7.90 26.46 -21.95
C ASN A 83 6.48 25.88 -22.05
N GLY A 84 5.63 26.12 -21.05
CA GLY A 84 4.33 25.46 -20.92
C GLY A 84 3.34 25.66 -22.07
N ASP A 85 3.50 26.65 -22.96
CA ASP A 85 2.70 26.78 -24.19
C ASP A 85 3.02 25.70 -25.22
N VAL A 86 4.28 25.25 -25.28
CA VAL A 86 4.72 24.19 -26.19
C VAL A 86 4.06 22.86 -25.81
N PHE A 87 3.82 22.62 -24.52
CA PHE A 87 3.28 21.37 -23.97
C PHE A 87 1.83 21.48 -23.50
N LEU A 88 1.10 22.52 -23.93
CA LEU A 88 -0.27 22.77 -23.49
C LEU A 88 -1.26 21.75 -24.06
N ALA A 89 -1.07 21.38 -25.33
CA ALA A 89 -1.94 20.46 -26.04
C ALA A 89 -1.83 19.04 -25.47
N LYS A 90 -2.94 18.29 -25.52
CA LYS A 90 -2.99 16.87 -25.16
C LYS A 90 -2.99 15.99 -26.40
N LYS A 91 -2.46 14.78 -26.23
CA LYS A 91 -2.69 13.66 -27.14
C LYS A 91 -3.86 12.86 -26.57
N ASN A 92 -5.07 13.14 -27.07
CA ASN A 92 -6.30 12.51 -26.59
C ASN A 92 -6.55 11.16 -27.28
N PRO A 93 -7.21 10.20 -26.60
CA PRO A 93 -7.73 8.98 -27.21
C PRO A 93 -9.06 9.28 -27.92
N GLU A 94 -8.98 9.63 -29.21
CA GLU A 94 -10.12 10.15 -29.97
C GLU A 94 -11.24 9.11 -30.11
N GLN A 95 -10.91 7.84 -30.33
CA GLN A 95 -11.94 6.80 -30.52
C GLN A 95 -12.69 6.51 -29.21
N LEU A 96 -11.99 6.51 -28.09
CA LEU A 96 -12.57 6.33 -26.77
C LEU A 96 -13.49 7.50 -26.41
N MET A 97 -13.03 8.73 -26.64
CA MET A 97 -13.81 9.93 -26.32
C MET A 97 -15.01 10.11 -27.25
N GLU A 98 -14.95 9.64 -28.50
CA GLU A 98 -16.13 9.57 -29.37
C GLU A 98 -17.25 8.73 -28.75
N VAL A 99 -16.88 7.63 -28.06
CA VAL A 99 -17.84 6.70 -27.45
C VAL A 99 -18.32 7.19 -26.09
N MET A 100 -17.42 7.73 -25.26
CA MET A 100 -17.74 8.15 -23.90
C MET A 100 -18.33 9.56 -23.81
N SER A 101 -17.86 10.45 -24.67
CA SER A 101 -18.06 11.90 -24.55
C SER A 101 -18.52 12.58 -25.84
N TRP A 102 -19.03 11.78 -26.79
CA TRP A 102 -19.50 12.23 -28.10
C TRP A 102 -18.49 13.13 -28.83
N GLY A 103 -17.19 12.84 -28.64
CA GLY A 103 -16.06 13.60 -29.19
C GLY A 103 -15.18 14.20 -28.08
N LEU A 104 -14.33 15.16 -28.47
CA LEU A 104 -13.36 15.80 -27.59
C LEU A 104 -13.98 16.95 -26.78
N HIS A 105 -14.82 16.61 -25.81
CA HIS A 105 -15.53 17.56 -24.94
C HIS A 105 -15.06 17.49 -23.47
N GLY A 106 -15.53 18.44 -22.67
CA GLY A 106 -15.30 18.52 -21.23
C GLY A 106 -14.03 19.29 -20.86
N LEU A 107 -13.38 18.89 -19.77
CA LEU A 107 -12.23 19.61 -19.20
C LEU A 107 -10.95 18.76 -19.09
N VAL A 108 -11.08 17.44 -19.27
CA VAL A 108 -9.96 16.50 -19.20
C VAL A 108 -9.48 16.09 -20.59
N PHE A 109 -10.37 15.75 -21.51
CA PHE A 109 -10.02 15.31 -22.86
C PHE A 109 -10.63 16.24 -23.92
N GLU A 110 -10.54 17.55 -23.66
CA GLU A 110 -11.09 18.58 -24.52
C GLU A 110 -10.28 18.78 -25.79
N ASP A 111 -10.92 19.33 -26.83
CA ASP A 111 -10.23 19.79 -28.02
C ASP A 111 -9.17 20.84 -27.66
N ASN A 112 -7.99 20.73 -28.30
CA ASN A 112 -6.85 21.60 -28.01
C ASN A 112 -7.10 23.08 -28.35
N SER A 113 -8.08 23.40 -29.21
CA SER A 113 -8.53 24.77 -29.47
C SER A 113 -9.30 25.38 -28.30
N MET A 114 -9.95 24.55 -27.48
CA MET A 114 -10.85 24.97 -26.38
C MET A 114 -10.12 25.12 -25.04
N VAL A 115 -9.00 24.42 -24.85
CA VAL A 115 -8.28 24.29 -23.56
C VAL A 115 -8.06 25.61 -22.84
N LYS A 116 -7.64 26.67 -23.53
CA LYS A 116 -7.33 27.96 -22.89
C LYS A 116 -8.60 28.64 -22.38
N GLU A 117 -9.67 28.62 -23.18
CA GLU A 117 -10.94 29.26 -22.85
C GLU A 117 -11.66 28.50 -21.73
N GLN A 118 -11.88 27.20 -21.93
CA GLN A 118 -12.63 26.36 -20.99
C GLN A 118 -11.93 26.24 -19.63
N ARG A 119 -10.61 26.10 -19.62
CA ARG A 119 -9.85 26.06 -18.36
C ARG A 119 -9.90 27.39 -17.61
N LYS A 120 -9.76 28.52 -18.31
CA LYS A 120 -9.85 29.86 -17.70
C LYS A 120 -11.23 30.08 -17.11
N PHE A 121 -12.28 29.73 -17.87
CA PHE A 121 -13.65 29.79 -17.39
C PHE A 121 -13.83 28.92 -16.14
N ALA A 122 -13.44 27.64 -16.20
CA ALA A 122 -13.64 26.72 -15.08
C ALA A 122 -12.91 27.15 -13.81
N LEU A 123 -11.64 27.60 -13.89
CA LEU A 123 -10.92 28.13 -12.73
C LEU A 123 -11.63 29.34 -12.11
N LYS A 124 -12.13 30.25 -12.95
CA LYS A 124 -12.86 31.43 -12.50
C LYS A 124 -14.17 31.03 -11.82
N SER A 125 -14.97 30.19 -12.48
CA SER A 125 -16.27 29.76 -11.98
C SER A 125 -16.16 28.98 -10.68
N LEU A 126 -15.22 28.04 -10.59
CA LEU A 126 -15.00 27.26 -9.37
C LEU A 126 -14.57 28.15 -8.19
N HIS A 127 -13.76 29.18 -8.45
CA HIS A 127 -13.44 30.19 -7.43
C HIS A 127 -14.67 31.01 -7.02
N GLU A 128 -15.51 31.45 -7.95
CA GLU A 128 -16.74 32.20 -7.67
C GLU A 128 -17.79 31.38 -6.89
N ILE A 129 -17.89 30.08 -7.17
CA ILE A 129 -18.77 29.12 -6.46
C ILE A 129 -18.28 28.84 -5.03
N GLY A 130 -17.01 29.18 -4.72
CA GLY A 130 -16.48 29.11 -3.37
C GLY A 130 -15.43 28.02 -3.16
N PHE A 131 -14.62 27.66 -4.17
CA PHE A 131 -13.38 26.92 -3.94
C PHE A 131 -12.52 27.64 -2.89
N GLY A 132 -12.25 26.96 -1.78
CA GLY A 132 -11.52 27.53 -0.65
C GLY A 132 -12.34 28.49 0.22
N SER A 133 -13.66 28.56 0.03
CA SER A 133 -14.54 29.32 0.92
C SER A 133 -14.78 28.58 2.24
N ALA A 134 -15.05 29.34 3.30
CA ALA A 134 -15.42 28.78 4.60
C ALA A 134 -16.71 27.95 4.54
N ALA A 135 -17.65 28.30 3.65
CA ALA A 135 -18.91 27.56 3.47
C ALA A 135 -18.66 26.17 2.88
N LEU A 136 -17.80 26.05 1.87
CA LEU A 136 -17.45 24.75 1.32
C LEU A 136 -16.67 23.90 2.32
N GLU A 137 -15.72 24.51 3.03
CA GLU A 137 -15.03 23.85 4.14
C GLU A 137 -16.01 23.39 5.23
N ASP A 138 -17.06 24.18 5.51
CA ASP A 138 -18.09 23.81 6.46
C ASP A 138 -18.85 22.56 6.03
N THR A 139 -19.19 22.46 4.73
CA THR A 139 -19.80 21.28 4.11
C THR A 139 -18.88 20.06 4.18
N VAL A 140 -17.60 20.20 3.84
CA VAL A 140 -16.60 19.11 3.92
C VAL A 140 -16.51 18.58 5.35
N HIS A 141 -16.40 19.48 6.33
CA HIS A 141 -16.35 19.08 7.73
C HIS A 141 -17.66 18.42 8.17
N HIS A 142 -18.82 18.90 7.72
CA HIS A 142 -20.11 18.25 8.01
C HIS A 142 -20.12 16.79 7.52
N TYR A 143 -19.71 16.54 6.28
CA TYR A 143 -19.59 15.19 5.76
C TYR A 143 -18.55 14.35 6.51
N ALA A 144 -17.42 14.93 6.91
CA ALA A 144 -16.42 14.25 7.74
C ALA A 144 -17.01 13.80 9.09
N GLN A 145 -17.81 14.65 9.73
CA GLN A 145 -18.50 14.32 10.98
C GLN A 145 -19.60 13.27 10.79
N GLU A 146 -20.33 13.30 9.67
CA GLU A 146 -21.30 12.26 9.34
C GLU A 146 -20.62 10.90 9.15
N ILE A 147 -19.49 10.86 8.43
CA ILE A 147 -18.65 9.65 8.30
C ILE A 147 -18.24 9.15 9.68
N VAL A 148 -17.64 10.02 10.49
CA VAL A 148 -17.20 9.66 11.86
C VAL A 148 -18.37 9.19 12.70
N SER A 149 -19.55 9.81 12.60
CA SER A 149 -20.74 9.38 13.35
C SER A 149 -21.20 8.00 12.93
N ARG A 150 -21.16 7.68 11.63
CA ARG A 150 -21.53 6.35 11.11
C ARG A 150 -20.56 5.28 11.56
N TRP A 151 -19.27 5.56 11.46
CA TRP A 151 -18.21 4.73 12.01
C TRP A 151 -18.30 4.52 13.52
N LYS A 152 -18.80 5.52 14.26
CA LYS A 152 -19.06 5.36 15.69
C LYS A 152 -20.29 4.50 15.97
N LYS A 153 -21.32 4.56 15.11
CA LYS A 153 -22.56 3.79 15.25
C LYS A 153 -22.39 2.30 14.95
N SER A 154 -21.41 1.92 14.13
CA SER A 154 -21.09 0.51 13.86
C SER A 154 -20.49 -0.23 15.06
N GLY A 155 -20.12 0.48 16.14
CA GLY A 155 -19.59 -0.14 17.36
C GLY A 155 -18.32 -0.93 17.08
N ASP A 156 -18.31 -2.22 17.45
CA ASP A 156 -17.17 -3.12 17.27
C ASP A 156 -17.18 -3.84 15.89
N GLU A 157 -18.10 -3.49 14.99
CA GLU A 157 -18.15 -4.08 13.65
C GLU A 157 -17.04 -3.54 12.75
N ASN A 158 -16.63 -4.38 11.79
CA ASN A 158 -15.70 -4.02 10.74
C ASN A 158 -16.37 -3.08 9.72
N VAL A 159 -15.68 -2.00 9.34
CA VAL A 159 -16.24 -0.99 8.44
C VAL A 159 -15.36 -0.84 7.20
N ASP A 160 -15.94 -0.87 6.01
CA ASP A 160 -15.25 -0.38 4.82
C ASP A 160 -15.19 1.16 4.86
N VAL A 161 -13.99 1.71 5.03
CA VAL A 161 -13.75 3.16 5.04
C VAL A 161 -14.05 3.78 3.68
N THR A 162 -13.86 3.02 2.60
CA THR A 162 -13.98 3.51 1.22
C THR A 162 -15.40 3.95 0.93
N GLU A 163 -16.40 3.18 1.37
CA GLU A 163 -17.79 3.46 1.05
C GLU A 163 -18.29 4.77 1.67
N ASN A 164 -17.98 5.03 2.94
CA ASN A 164 -18.39 6.28 3.59
C ASN A 164 -17.64 7.49 3.03
N ILE A 165 -16.34 7.34 2.75
CA ILE A 165 -15.52 8.38 2.12
C ILE A 165 -16.06 8.71 0.72
N MET A 166 -16.38 7.70 -0.09
CA MET A 166 -16.90 7.91 -1.44
C MET A 166 -18.27 8.61 -1.40
N ARG A 167 -19.15 8.24 -0.47
CA ARG A 167 -20.47 8.89 -0.34
C ARG A 167 -20.34 10.39 -0.04
N ALA A 168 -19.40 10.78 0.82
CA ALA A 168 -19.13 12.17 1.13
C ALA A 168 -18.52 12.94 -0.04
N VAL A 169 -17.38 12.46 -0.57
CA VAL A 169 -16.64 13.15 -1.62
C VAL A 169 -17.49 13.26 -2.89
N GLY A 170 -18.18 12.18 -3.27
CA GLY A 170 -19.05 12.17 -4.44
C GLY A 170 -20.18 13.18 -4.33
N ASN A 171 -20.75 13.37 -3.14
CA ASN A 171 -21.76 14.39 -2.87
C ASN A 171 -21.23 15.82 -2.96
N ILE A 172 -20.05 16.09 -2.40
CA ILE A 172 -19.44 17.42 -2.45
C ILE A 172 -19.22 17.86 -3.89
N VAL A 173 -18.61 17.00 -4.70
CA VAL A 173 -18.32 17.30 -6.10
C VAL A 173 -19.62 17.38 -6.92
N TRP A 174 -20.61 16.53 -6.63
CA TRP A 174 -21.93 16.61 -7.25
C TRP A 174 -22.62 17.95 -6.97
N ASN A 175 -22.58 18.42 -5.72
CA ASN A 175 -23.11 19.72 -5.35
C ASN A 175 -22.37 20.88 -6.04
N ILE A 176 -21.05 20.81 -6.13
CA ILE A 176 -20.25 21.82 -6.86
C ILE A 176 -20.61 21.85 -8.34
N ALA A 177 -20.84 20.69 -8.96
CA ALA A 177 -21.17 20.60 -10.37
C ALA A 177 -22.60 21.08 -10.67
N PHE A 178 -23.59 20.61 -9.91
CA PHE A 178 -25.01 20.74 -10.23
C PHE A 178 -25.81 21.63 -9.26
N GLY A 179 -25.28 21.97 -8.09
CA GLY A 179 -26.00 22.72 -7.05
C GLY A 179 -27.05 21.87 -6.32
N ILE A 180 -26.98 20.55 -6.47
CA ILE A 180 -27.93 19.59 -5.93
C ILE A 180 -27.25 18.87 -4.75
N THR A 181 -27.94 18.73 -3.63
CA THR A 181 -27.49 17.91 -2.50
C THR A 181 -28.20 16.56 -2.58
N LEU A 182 -27.47 15.46 -2.73
CA LEU A 182 -28.06 14.13 -2.64
C LEU A 182 -28.09 13.66 -1.20
N ASP A 183 -28.99 12.73 -0.91
CA ASP A 183 -28.93 11.96 0.33
C ASP A 183 -27.56 11.26 0.43
N PHE A 184 -27.02 11.15 1.65
CA PHE A 184 -25.73 10.50 1.87
C PHE A 184 -25.72 9.05 1.34
N ASP A 185 -26.85 8.35 1.47
CA ASP A 185 -27.00 6.96 1.04
C ASP A 185 -27.47 6.80 -0.41
N ASN A 186 -27.51 7.89 -1.20
CA ASN A 186 -28.04 7.85 -2.55
C ASN A 186 -27.29 6.78 -3.41
N PRO A 187 -28.04 5.85 -4.04
CA PRO A 187 -27.43 4.74 -4.79
C PRO A 187 -26.67 5.18 -6.05
N LEU A 188 -26.88 6.40 -6.54
CA LEU A 188 -26.18 6.95 -7.70
C LEU A 188 -24.65 6.95 -7.50
N LEU A 189 -24.18 7.24 -6.30
CA LEU A 189 -22.74 7.31 -6.00
C LEU A 189 -22.06 5.94 -6.11
N ILE A 190 -22.74 4.88 -5.65
CA ILE A 190 -22.27 3.50 -5.79
C ILE A 190 -22.26 3.11 -7.27
N LYS A 191 -23.39 3.29 -7.97
CA LYS A 191 -23.52 2.94 -9.38
C LYS A 191 -22.47 3.64 -10.25
N PHE A 192 -22.24 4.93 -10.00
CA PHE A 192 -21.21 5.67 -10.72
C PHE A 192 -19.83 5.11 -10.45
N ARG A 193 -19.51 4.77 -9.19
CA ARG A 193 -18.23 4.15 -8.85
C ARG A 193 -18.04 2.80 -9.51
N GLU A 194 -19.06 1.93 -9.50
CA GLU A 194 -19.03 0.63 -10.17
C GLU A 194 -18.79 0.80 -11.68
N SER A 195 -19.49 1.74 -12.32
CA SER A 195 -19.29 2.10 -13.72
C SER A 195 -17.85 2.56 -14.00
N GLN A 196 -17.29 3.44 -13.15
CA GLN A 196 -15.90 3.88 -13.27
C GLN A 196 -14.90 2.73 -13.09
N GLN A 197 -15.10 1.85 -12.10
CA GLN A 197 -14.24 0.69 -11.85
C GLN A 197 -14.24 -0.30 -13.02
N GLU A 198 -15.33 -0.35 -13.78
CA GLU A 198 -15.43 -1.17 -14.98
C GLU A 198 -14.80 -0.49 -16.21
N ILE A 199 -15.01 0.83 -16.38
CA ILE A 199 -14.53 1.59 -17.54
C ILE A 199 -13.01 1.82 -17.48
N LEU A 200 -12.46 2.27 -16.35
CA LEU A 200 -11.05 2.70 -16.25
C LEU A 200 -10.03 1.63 -16.70
N PRO A 201 -10.13 0.36 -16.27
CA PRO A 201 -9.22 -0.68 -16.72
C PRO A 201 -9.32 -0.95 -18.23
N LEU A 202 -10.52 -0.81 -18.80
CA LEU A 202 -10.75 -0.96 -20.25
C LEU A 202 -10.13 0.22 -21.01
N MET A 203 -10.22 1.45 -20.48
CA MET A 203 -9.60 2.65 -21.05
C MET A 203 -8.06 2.53 -21.09
N ALA A 204 -7.46 2.04 -20.01
CA ALA A 204 -6.01 1.94 -19.86
C ALA A 204 -5.41 0.64 -20.44
N GLY A 205 -6.25 -0.25 -20.99
CA GLY A 205 -5.84 -1.57 -21.44
C GLY A 205 -5.16 -1.59 -22.84
N PRO A 206 -4.40 -2.65 -23.15
CA PRO A 206 -3.73 -2.82 -24.45
C PRO A 206 -4.68 -2.75 -25.65
N PHE A 207 -5.88 -3.31 -25.47
CA PHE A 207 -6.88 -3.34 -26.51
C PHE A 207 -7.29 -1.93 -26.94
N MET A 208 -7.52 -1.03 -25.99
CA MET A 208 -7.91 0.34 -26.30
C MET A 208 -6.77 1.11 -26.98
N MET A 209 -5.53 0.93 -26.53
CA MET A 209 -4.36 1.50 -27.22
C MET A 209 -4.25 1.03 -28.68
N PHE A 210 -4.56 -0.24 -28.94
CA PHE A 210 -4.56 -0.82 -30.28
C PHE A 210 -5.68 -0.23 -31.15
N LEU A 211 -6.89 -0.07 -30.60
CA LEU A 211 -8.01 0.59 -31.28
C LEU A 211 -7.72 2.05 -31.63
N GLU A 212 -7.07 2.79 -30.73
CA GLU A 212 -6.65 4.18 -31.01
C GLU A 212 -5.62 4.26 -32.14
N THR A 213 -4.82 3.20 -32.33
CA THR A 213 -3.85 3.13 -33.44
C THR A 213 -4.53 2.78 -34.75
N PHE A 214 -5.52 1.87 -34.71
CA PHE A 214 -6.22 1.38 -35.90
C PHE A 214 -7.73 1.59 -35.77
N PRO A 215 -8.24 2.82 -36.00
CA PRO A 215 -9.64 3.17 -35.80
C PRO A 215 -10.63 2.26 -36.55
N ALA A 216 -10.24 1.74 -37.72
CA ALA A 216 -11.08 0.85 -38.52
C ALA A 216 -11.50 -0.43 -37.76
N LEU A 217 -10.70 -0.89 -36.79
CA LEU A 217 -10.99 -2.09 -36.00
C LEU A 217 -12.15 -1.92 -35.02
N ARG A 218 -12.59 -0.69 -34.74
CA ARG A 218 -13.77 -0.44 -33.91
C ARG A 218 -15.04 -1.08 -34.49
N HIS A 219 -15.10 -1.23 -35.81
CA HIS A 219 -16.23 -1.87 -36.50
C HIS A 219 -16.24 -3.40 -36.33
N LEU A 220 -15.15 -3.96 -35.81
CA LEU A 220 -14.97 -5.37 -35.52
C LEU A 220 -15.07 -5.67 -34.02
N ASP A 221 -15.64 -4.78 -33.21
CA ASP A 221 -15.80 -4.93 -31.75
C ASP A 221 -16.44 -6.27 -31.35
N PHE A 222 -17.32 -6.82 -32.20
CA PHE A 222 -17.94 -8.13 -31.97
C PHE A 222 -16.93 -9.29 -31.91
N LEU A 223 -15.78 -9.18 -32.58
CA LEU A 223 -14.70 -10.17 -32.51
C LEU A 223 -13.92 -10.11 -31.19
N PHE A 224 -14.02 -8.99 -30.47
CA PHE A 224 -13.26 -8.71 -29.25
C PHE A 224 -14.15 -8.67 -28.01
N GLY A 225 -15.31 -9.33 -28.05
CA GLY A 225 -16.20 -9.45 -26.89
C GLY A 225 -17.08 -8.22 -26.64
N ASN A 226 -17.29 -7.36 -27.64
CA ASN A 226 -18.15 -6.18 -27.58
C ASN A 226 -17.74 -5.15 -26.50
N THR A 227 -16.44 -4.97 -26.29
CA THR A 227 -15.90 -4.03 -25.29
C THR A 227 -16.34 -2.59 -25.55
N ILE A 228 -16.32 -2.13 -26.81
CA ILE A 228 -16.72 -0.76 -27.15
C ILE A 228 -18.22 -0.57 -26.88
N LYS A 229 -19.05 -1.54 -27.26
CA LYS A 229 -20.49 -1.51 -26.96
C LYS A 229 -20.76 -1.46 -25.45
N ARG A 230 -19.97 -2.18 -24.66
CA ARG A 230 -20.07 -2.19 -23.18
C ARG A 230 -19.73 -0.82 -22.59
N ILE A 231 -18.58 -0.24 -22.99
CA ILE A 231 -18.18 1.13 -22.60
C ILE A 231 -19.27 2.14 -22.96
N LYS A 232 -19.81 2.04 -24.19
CA LYS A 232 -20.88 2.91 -24.66
C LYS A 232 -22.11 2.82 -23.76
N THR A 233 -22.57 1.61 -23.45
CA THR A 233 -23.78 1.40 -22.63
C THR A 233 -23.65 2.04 -21.25
N LEU A 234 -22.51 1.82 -20.58
CA LEU A 234 -22.23 2.41 -19.28
C LEU A 234 -22.10 3.94 -19.33
N SER A 235 -21.49 4.45 -20.40
CA SER A 235 -21.33 5.88 -20.62
C SER A 235 -22.68 6.55 -20.87
N ASP A 236 -23.54 5.96 -21.72
CA ASP A 236 -24.88 6.46 -22.02
C ASP A 236 -25.77 6.47 -20.76
N GLU A 237 -25.70 5.43 -19.90
CA GLU A 237 -26.40 5.41 -18.62
C GLU A 237 -25.92 6.53 -17.70
N THR A 238 -24.59 6.69 -17.57
CA THR A 238 -23.98 7.76 -16.75
C THR A 238 -24.40 9.13 -17.26
N ASN A 239 -24.35 9.35 -18.57
CA ASN A 239 -24.74 10.60 -19.22
C ASN A 239 -26.21 10.93 -18.99
N GLY A 240 -27.08 9.93 -18.92
CA GLY A 240 -28.50 10.10 -18.57
C GLY A 240 -28.70 10.74 -17.19
N TYR A 241 -27.97 10.28 -16.17
CA TYR A 241 -28.03 10.87 -14.82
C TYR A 241 -27.53 12.32 -14.80
N LEU A 242 -26.47 12.62 -15.55
CA LEU A 242 -25.91 13.98 -15.65
C LEU A 242 -26.87 14.93 -16.37
N GLU A 243 -27.53 14.47 -17.45
CA GLU A 243 -28.56 15.26 -18.14
C GLU A 243 -29.74 15.60 -17.22
N GLU A 244 -30.22 14.64 -16.44
CA GLU A 244 -31.33 14.86 -15.49
C GLU A 244 -30.95 15.90 -14.42
N ALA A 245 -29.72 15.83 -13.91
CA ALA A 245 -29.19 16.80 -12.97
C ALA A 245 -29.13 18.20 -13.59
N ILE A 246 -28.60 18.34 -14.82
CA ILE A 246 -28.57 19.62 -15.54
C ILE A 246 -29.97 20.19 -15.72
N LYS A 247 -30.94 19.38 -16.15
CA LYS A 247 -32.34 19.81 -16.34
C LYS A 247 -32.95 20.31 -15.03
N THR A 248 -32.64 19.64 -13.92
CA THR A 248 -33.11 20.05 -12.60
C THR A 248 -32.52 21.41 -12.22
N THR A 249 -31.21 21.60 -12.39
CA THR A 249 -30.55 22.89 -12.13
C THR A 249 -31.09 24.00 -13.04
N GLU A 250 -31.28 23.73 -14.33
CA GLU A 250 -31.86 24.67 -15.30
C GLU A 250 -33.27 25.11 -14.89
N SER A 251 -34.08 24.22 -14.29
CA SER A 251 -35.44 24.54 -13.87
C SER A 251 -35.53 25.50 -12.68
N SER A 252 -34.52 25.50 -11.81
CA SER A 252 -34.41 26.39 -10.66
C SER A 252 -33.49 27.59 -10.90
N PHE A 253 -32.87 27.69 -12.09
CA PHE A 253 -31.85 28.66 -12.40
C PHE A 253 -32.39 30.09 -12.42
N ASN A 254 -31.72 30.98 -11.68
CA ASN A 254 -31.95 32.42 -11.76
C ASN A 254 -30.66 33.15 -12.14
N ALA A 255 -30.65 33.73 -13.33
CA ALA A 255 -29.48 34.40 -13.90
C ALA A 255 -29.05 35.70 -13.19
N ASP A 256 -29.91 36.25 -12.32
CA ASP A 256 -29.62 37.48 -11.57
C ASP A 256 -28.86 37.20 -10.27
N ASN A 257 -28.84 35.92 -9.84
CA ASN A 257 -28.10 35.49 -8.65
C ASN A 257 -26.63 35.17 -8.98
N GLN A 258 -25.77 35.20 -7.96
CA GLN A 258 -24.44 34.61 -8.09
C GLN A 258 -24.57 33.09 -8.28
N PRO A 259 -23.75 32.48 -9.16
CA PRO A 259 -23.83 31.05 -9.41
C PRO A 259 -23.42 30.27 -8.16
N SER A 260 -24.27 29.34 -7.76
CA SER A 260 -24.05 28.41 -6.66
C SER A 260 -23.37 27.11 -7.09
N CYS A 261 -23.32 26.84 -8.40
CA CYS A 261 -22.68 25.66 -8.98
C CYS A 261 -22.14 25.91 -10.39
N TYR A 262 -21.42 24.93 -10.94
CA TYR A 262 -20.76 25.04 -12.24
C TYR A 262 -21.76 25.18 -13.39
N VAL A 263 -22.87 24.44 -13.34
CA VAL A 263 -23.95 24.53 -14.34
C VAL A 263 -24.49 25.96 -14.40
N GLU A 264 -24.87 26.55 -13.27
CA GLU A 264 -25.36 27.94 -13.24
C GLU A 264 -24.33 28.93 -13.79
N ALA A 265 -23.05 28.79 -13.41
CA ALA A 265 -22.00 29.65 -13.94
C ALA A 265 -21.88 29.55 -15.47
N PHE A 266 -22.05 28.35 -16.03
CA PHE A 266 -22.00 28.11 -17.47
C PHE A 266 -23.20 28.73 -18.19
N LEU A 267 -24.40 28.57 -17.63
CA LEU A 267 -25.63 29.16 -18.16
C LEU A 267 -25.59 30.70 -18.14
N ILE A 268 -25.03 31.30 -17.08
CA ILE A 268 -24.80 32.74 -17.00
C ILE A 268 -23.86 33.22 -18.11
N GLU A 269 -22.76 32.50 -18.37
CA GLU A 269 -21.82 32.85 -19.43
C GLU A 269 -22.45 32.70 -20.83
N GLN A 270 -23.24 31.64 -21.07
CA GLN A 270 -24.02 31.50 -22.29
C GLN A 270 -24.98 32.68 -22.51
N LYS A 271 -25.72 33.08 -21.48
CA LYS A 271 -26.63 34.24 -21.54
C LYS A 271 -25.86 35.53 -21.86
N LYS A 272 -24.74 35.80 -21.18
CA LYS A 272 -23.90 36.98 -21.43
C LYS A 272 -23.39 37.04 -22.87
N ARG A 273 -22.99 35.90 -23.45
CA ARG A 273 -22.54 35.84 -24.85
C ARG A 273 -23.66 36.17 -25.82
N LYS A 274 -24.83 35.55 -25.65
CA LYS A 274 -26.05 35.83 -26.42
C LYS A 274 -26.41 37.31 -26.40
N GLU A 275 -26.46 37.92 -25.20
CA GLU A 275 -26.80 39.35 -25.04
C GLU A 275 -25.76 40.29 -25.65
N SER A 276 -24.48 39.91 -25.63
CA SER A 276 -23.39 40.68 -26.25
C SER A 276 -23.29 40.54 -27.77
N GLY A 277 -24.17 39.76 -28.40
CA GLY A 277 -24.12 39.45 -29.83
C GLY A 277 -22.89 38.64 -30.25
N LYS A 278 -22.21 37.99 -29.29
CA LYS A 278 -21.08 37.10 -29.55
C LYS A 278 -21.60 35.70 -29.86
N ASP A 279 -20.88 34.99 -30.72
CA ASP A 279 -21.06 33.54 -30.89
C ASP A 279 -20.87 32.84 -29.53
N GLU A 280 -21.76 31.88 -29.23
CA GLU A 280 -21.65 31.03 -28.05
C GLU A 280 -20.36 30.19 -28.10
N GLY A 281 -19.87 29.89 -29.31
CA GLY A 281 -18.61 29.20 -29.55
C GLY A 281 -18.58 27.87 -28.79
N ASN A 282 -17.62 27.73 -27.89
CA ASN A 282 -17.42 26.52 -27.08
C ASN A 282 -18.39 26.38 -25.91
N PHE A 283 -19.39 27.26 -25.77
CA PHE A 283 -20.38 27.21 -24.69
C PHE A 283 -21.69 26.61 -25.20
N HIS A 284 -21.69 25.31 -25.48
CA HIS A 284 -22.87 24.56 -25.91
C HIS A 284 -23.19 23.42 -24.92
N HIS A 285 -24.39 22.85 -25.04
CA HIS A 285 -24.91 21.85 -24.09
C HIS A 285 -23.99 20.63 -23.94
N THR A 286 -23.48 20.07 -25.04
CA THR A 286 -22.55 18.93 -25.00
C THR A 286 -21.27 19.25 -24.21
N GLN A 287 -20.73 20.45 -24.37
CA GLN A 287 -19.56 20.87 -23.60
C GLN A 287 -19.90 21.04 -22.11
N LEU A 288 -21.08 21.55 -21.76
CA LEU A 288 -21.54 21.62 -20.38
C LEU A 288 -21.65 20.23 -19.75
N LEU A 289 -22.36 19.30 -20.42
CA LEU A 289 -22.55 17.92 -19.98
C LEU A 289 -21.23 17.22 -19.66
N PHE A 290 -20.26 17.29 -20.58
CA PHE A 290 -18.98 16.62 -20.36
C PHE A 290 -18.01 17.42 -19.49
N SER A 291 -18.25 18.71 -19.28
CA SER A 291 -17.52 19.50 -18.28
C SER A 291 -17.94 19.09 -16.87
N THR A 292 -19.24 18.93 -16.60
CA THR A 292 -19.71 18.43 -15.31
C THR A 292 -19.34 16.97 -15.09
N ALA A 293 -19.39 16.13 -16.14
CA ALA A 293 -18.85 14.76 -16.09
C ALA A 293 -17.35 14.75 -15.71
N SER A 294 -16.56 15.64 -16.33
CA SER A 294 -15.13 15.79 -16.04
C SER A 294 -14.87 16.20 -14.59
N LEU A 295 -15.64 17.16 -14.07
CA LEU A 295 -15.52 17.61 -12.67
C LEU A 295 -15.87 16.49 -11.70
N TRP A 296 -17.00 15.81 -11.93
CA TRP A 296 -17.46 14.75 -11.06
C TRP A 296 -16.53 13.54 -11.07
N GLY A 297 -16.18 13.00 -12.24
CA GLY A 297 -15.27 11.87 -12.34
C GLY A 297 -13.88 12.17 -11.76
N ALA A 298 -13.28 13.32 -12.09
CA ALA A 298 -11.93 13.65 -11.65
C ALA A 298 -11.86 14.01 -10.15
N GLY A 299 -12.85 14.74 -9.62
CA GLY A 299 -12.89 15.14 -8.21
C GLY A 299 -13.30 14.02 -7.26
N PHE A 300 -13.92 12.95 -7.78
CA PHE A 300 -14.44 11.87 -6.97
C PHE A 300 -13.40 10.81 -6.60
N ASP A 301 -13.05 9.91 -7.53
CA ASP A 301 -12.30 8.69 -7.17
C ASP A 301 -10.84 8.99 -6.76
N THR A 302 -10.26 10.11 -7.23
CA THR A 302 -8.90 10.51 -6.88
C THR A 302 -8.77 10.91 -5.41
N THR A 303 -9.68 11.76 -4.91
CA THR A 303 -9.71 12.16 -3.49
C THR A 303 -10.05 10.97 -2.60
N VAL A 304 -11.01 10.14 -2.99
CA VAL A 304 -11.36 8.89 -2.29
C VAL A 304 -10.13 7.99 -2.16
N SER A 305 -9.37 7.83 -3.23
CA SER A 305 -8.17 6.98 -3.24
C SER A 305 -7.08 7.49 -2.30
N ILE A 306 -6.84 8.81 -2.24
CA ILE A 306 -5.89 9.38 -1.29
C ILE A 306 -6.37 9.21 0.15
N LEU A 307 -7.62 9.55 0.47
CA LEU A 307 -8.16 9.41 1.82
C LEU A 307 -8.13 7.94 2.30
N ARG A 308 -8.44 7.01 1.39
CA ARG A 308 -8.30 5.57 1.64
C ARG A 308 -6.84 5.20 1.90
N GLN A 309 -5.90 5.70 1.09
CA GLN A 309 -4.47 5.45 1.33
C GLN A 309 -4.03 6.00 2.68
N CYS A 310 -4.44 7.22 3.05
CA CYS A 310 -4.15 7.77 4.38
C CYS A 310 -4.59 6.81 5.50
N CYS A 311 -5.81 6.24 5.41
CA CYS A 311 -6.29 5.26 6.39
C CYS A 311 -5.44 3.97 6.40
N ILE A 312 -5.02 3.49 5.22
CA ILE A 312 -4.12 2.32 5.09
C ILE A 312 -2.78 2.59 5.78
N GLU A 313 -2.19 3.77 5.59
CA GLU A 313 -0.91 4.12 6.23
C GLU A 313 -1.03 4.23 7.75
N LEU A 314 -2.17 4.69 8.28
CA LEU A 314 -2.39 4.69 9.73
C LEU A 314 -2.45 3.27 10.33
N ILE A 315 -2.93 2.30 9.56
CA ILE A 315 -3.00 0.89 9.94
C ILE A 315 -1.61 0.26 9.89
N ASN A 316 -0.85 0.53 8.83
CA ASN A 316 0.49 -0.03 8.61
C ASN A 316 1.53 0.57 9.58
N PHE A 317 1.33 1.82 10.00
CA PHE A 317 2.26 2.56 10.86
C PHE A 317 1.57 3.13 12.11
N PRO A 318 1.23 2.29 13.12
CA PRO A 318 0.54 2.73 14.33
C PRO A 318 1.29 3.82 15.12
N GLU A 319 2.63 3.85 15.04
CA GLU A 319 3.45 4.89 15.63
C GLU A 319 3.29 6.25 14.94
N VAL A 320 3.12 6.26 13.62
CA VAL A 320 2.80 7.47 12.84
C VAL A 320 1.41 7.97 13.23
N GLN A 321 0.44 7.04 13.37
CA GLN A 321 -0.91 7.38 13.83
C GLN A 321 -0.90 8.07 15.20
N LYS A 322 -0.13 7.55 16.16
CA LYS A 322 0.03 8.17 17.49
C LYS A 322 0.66 9.56 17.42
N LYS A 323 1.66 9.77 16.56
CA LYS A 323 2.29 11.09 16.38
C LYS A 323 1.29 12.11 15.81
N LEU A 324 0.50 11.72 14.82
CA LEU A 324 -0.59 12.56 14.28
C LEU A 324 -1.62 12.89 15.35
N GLN A 325 -2.07 11.90 16.13
CA GLN A 325 -3.02 12.11 17.22
C GLN A 325 -2.46 13.02 18.31
N ASN A 326 -1.17 12.92 18.65
CA ASN A 326 -0.52 13.82 19.61
C ASN A 326 -0.47 15.26 19.10
N GLU A 327 -0.11 15.46 17.82
CA GLU A 327 -0.12 16.80 17.20
C GLU A 327 -1.55 17.37 17.16
N MET A 328 -2.54 16.56 16.78
CA MET A 328 -3.96 16.91 16.79
C MET A 328 -4.43 17.33 18.19
N ASP A 329 -4.13 16.53 19.23
CA ASP A 329 -4.51 16.81 20.61
C ASP A 329 -3.87 18.13 21.13
N GLN A 330 -2.65 18.45 20.67
CA GLN A 330 -1.93 19.67 21.07
C GLN A 330 -2.40 20.94 20.35
N VAL A 331 -2.64 20.88 19.03
CA VAL A 331 -2.92 22.05 18.19
C VAL A 331 -4.41 22.34 18.08
N ILE A 332 -5.23 21.28 18.06
CA ILE A 332 -6.67 21.36 17.82
C ILE A 332 -7.43 20.97 19.09
N GLY A 333 -7.07 19.86 19.73
CA GLY A 333 -7.86 19.27 20.81
C GLY A 333 -9.24 18.85 20.31
N ASP A 334 -10.30 19.18 21.06
CA ASP A 334 -11.68 18.82 20.71
C ASP A 334 -12.38 19.85 19.80
N ARG A 335 -11.70 20.95 19.44
CA ARG A 335 -12.32 21.98 18.60
C ARG A 335 -12.48 21.47 17.16
N ARG A 336 -13.34 22.15 16.42
CA ARG A 336 -13.53 21.93 14.98
C ARG A 336 -12.21 22.11 14.21
N VAL A 337 -11.91 21.14 13.35
CA VAL A 337 -10.80 21.22 12.37
C VAL A 337 -11.12 22.27 11.32
N ARG A 338 -10.12 23.09 10.99
CA ARG A 338 -10.13 24.07 9.91
C ARG A 338 -8.97 23.83 8.95
N TYR A 339 -9.14 24.16 7.67
CA TYR A 339 -8.06 23.99 6.69
C TYR A 339 -6.81 24.84 7.02
N ASP A 340 -7.01 25.99 7.66
CA ASP A 340 -5.90 26.86 8.07
C ASP A 340 -5.04 26.26 9.21
N ASP A 341 -5.54 25.23 9.90
CA ASP A 341 -4.81 24.55 10.97
C ASP A 341 -3.53 23.89 10.46
N GLN A 342 -3.45 23.55 9.16
CA GLN A 342 -2.27 22.97 8.53
C GLN A 342 -0.98 23.80 8.79
N LYS A 343 -1.11 25.12 8.98
CA LYS A 343 0.02 26.02 9.26
C LYS A 343 0.71 25.72 10.60
N GLN A 344 0.00 25.06 11.52
CA GLN A 344 0.46 24.71 12.85
C GLN A 344 0.63 23.19 13.02
N MET A 345 0.48 22.41 11.94
CA MET A 345 0.49 20.96 11.97
C MET A 345 1.57 20.39 11.03
N PRO A 346 2.85 20.61 11.34
CA PRO A 346 3.94 20.19 10.47
C PRO A 346 3.98 18.67 10.22
N TYR A 347 3.66 17.83 11.22
CA TYR A 347 3.68 16.38 11.08
C TYR A 347 2.52 15.89 10.20
N MET A 348 1.33 16.46 10.32
CA MET A 348 0.20 16.22 9.41
C MET A 348 0.55 16.60 7.96
N CYS A 349 1.15 17.78 7.75
CA CYS A 349 1.60 18.19 6.42
C CYS A 349 2.66 17.23 5.85
N ALA A 350 3.60 16.79 6.68
CA ALA A 350 4.63 15.82 6.30
C ALA A 350 4.02 14.46 5.93
N PHE A 351 3.06 13.97 6.73
CA PHE A 351 2.32 12.75 6.43
C PHE A 351 1.60 12.84 5.09
N LEU A 352 0.80 13.89 4.86
CA LEU A 352 0.07 14.06 3.62
C LEU A 352 1.01 14.18 2.41
N GLN A 353 2.14 14.89 2.54
CA GLN A 353 3.14 14.98 1.48
C GLN A 353 3.76 13.61 1.14
N GLU A 354 4.03 12.77 2.14
CA GLU A 354 4.52 11.41 1.90
C GLU A 354 3.46 10.51 1.27
N THR A 355 2.21 10.60 1.75
CA THR A 355 1.08 9.89 1.13
C THR A 355 0.91 10.29 -0.33
N TYR A 356 0.96 11.58 -0.65
CA TYR A 356 0.89 12.06 -2.03
C TYR A 356 2.02 11.52 -2.91
N ARG A 357 3.23 11.39 -2.36
CA ARG A 357 4.39 10.86 -3.08
C ARG A 357 4.24 9.37 -3.41
N LEU A 358 3.66 8.59 -2.50
CA LEU A 358 3.56 7.14 -2.61
C LEU A 358 2.27 6.61 -3.23
N SER A 359 1.15 7.34 -3.08
CA SER A 359 -0.17 6.87 -3.52
C SER A 359 -0.28 6.69 -5.03
N ASN A 360 0.55 7.42 -5.81
CA ASN A 360 0.60 7.39 -7.27
C ASN A 360 -0.76 7.22 -7.96
N VAL A 361 -1.71 8.10 -7.64
CA VAL A 361 -3.13 8.00 -8.10
C VAL A 361 -3.26 7.93 -9.62
N LEU A 362 -2.31 8.52 -10.35
CA LEU A 362 -2.20 8.42 -11.81
C LEU A 362 -0.86 7.78 -12.17
N PRO A 363 -0.77 6.43 -12.23
CA PRO A 363 0.46 5.72 -12.55
C PRO A 363 1.00 6.04 -13.95
N LEU A 364 0.14 6.47 -14.87
CA LEU A 364 0.53 7.07 -16.13
C LEU A 364 -0.10 8.46 -16.21
N ASN A 365 0.73 9.50 -16.33
CA ASN A 365 0.21 10.85 -16.45
C ASN A 365 -0.40 11.11 -17.84
N PHE A 366 -1.22 12.16 -17.95
CA PHE A 366 -1.84 12.54 -19.22
C PHE A 366 -0.79 12.94 -20.26
N LEU A 367 -0.93 12.35 -21.46
CA LEU A 367 -0.08 12.62 -22.62
C LEU A 367 -0.27 14.05 -23.13
N ARG A 368 0.86 14.69 -23.43
CA ARG A 368 0.94 15.99 -24.10
C ARG A 368 1.30 15.82 -25.56
N LYS A 369 1.01 16.86 -26.34
CA LYS A 369 1.42 16.99 -27.74
C LYS A 369 2.17 18.31 -27.88
N THR A 370 3.34 18.31 -28.52
CA THR A 370 4.05 19.55 -28.81
C THR A 370 3.27 20.40 -29.81
N THR A 371 3.13 21.71 -29.54
CA THR A 371 2.41 22.65 -30.42
C THR A 371 3.31 23.35 -31.44
N GLN A 372 4.62 23.14 -31.33
CA GLN A 372 5.64 23.65 -32.25
C GLN A 372 6.92 22.81 -32.08
N ASP A 373 7.85 22.92 -33.04
CA ASP A 373 9.20 22.39 -32.91
C ASP A 373 9.88 22.94 -31.63
N THR A 374 10.60 22.08 -30.92
CA THR A 374 11.34 22.42 -29.71
C THR A 374 12.59 21.54 -29.57
N GLU A 375 13.42 21.87 -28.58
CA GLU A 375 14.60 21.08 -28.22
C GLU A 375 14.52 20.70 -26.74
N ILE A 376 14.84 19.43 -26.44
CA ILE A 376 14.93 18.91 -25.07
C ILE A 376 16.29 18.22 -24.92
N GLU A 377 17.16 18.78 -24.07
CA GLU A 377 18.51 18.24 -23.79
C GLU A 377 19.31 17.88 -25.07
N GLY A 378 19.30 18.76 -26.07
CA GLY A 378 20.02 18.55 -27.34
C GLY A 378 19.29 17.70 -28.39
N HIS A 379 18.08 17.19 -28.09
CA HIS A 379 17.26 16.43 -29.02
C HIS A 379 16.19 17.32 -29.66
N ARG A 380 16.13 17.33 -30.99
CA ARG A 380 15.10 18.04 -31.74
C ARG A 380 13.78 17.27 -31.65
N ILE A 381 12.76 17.90 -31.10
CA ILE A 381 11.42 17.37 -30.96
C ILE A 381 10.49 18.16 -31.88
N VAL A 382 10.01 17.51 -32.95
CA VAL A 382 9.14 18.18 -33.93
C VAL A 382 7.75 18.43 -33.39
N GLU A 383 7.05 19.41 -33.97
CA GLU A 383 5.63 19.66 -33.71
C GLU A 383 4.80 18.38 -33.82
N GLY A 384 3.86 18.21 -32.89
CA GLY A 384 2.94 17.08 -32.87
C GLY A 384 3.49 15.82 -32.21
N THR A 385 4.73 15.83 -31.70
CA THR A 385 5.31 14.72 -30.95
C THR A 385 4.57 14.52 -29.63
N THR A 386 4.31 13.25 -29.27
CA THR A 386 3.70 12.89 -27.99
C THR A 386 4.74 12.97 -26.87
N ILE A 387 4.39 13.62 -25.77
CA ILE A 387 5.25 13.76 -24.59
C ILE A 387 4.53 13.19 -23.38
N LEU A 388 5.20 12.34 -22.61
CA LEU A 388 4.74 11.85 -21.32
C LEU A 388 5.56 12.51 -20.19
N PRO A 389 5.04 13.58 -19.56
CA PRO A 389 5.65 14.14 -18.36
C PRO A 389 5.31 13.26 -17.15
N GLN A 390 6.24 12.40 -16.75
CA GLN A 390 5.96 11.34 -15.78
C GLN A 390 6.49 11.66 -14.38
N TYR A 391 5.61 12.13 -13.50
CA TYR A 391 5.98 12.55 -12.15
C TYR A 391 6.21 11.38 -11.19
N SER A 392 5.51 10.25 -11.34
CA SER A 392 5.71 9.08 -10.47
C SER A 392 7.14 8.55 -10.51
N MET A 393 7.79 8.68 -11.66
CA MET A 393 9.20 8.32 -11.84
C MET A 393 10.14 9.22 -11.04
N VAL A 394 9.78 10.48 -10.82
CA VAL A 394 10.53 11.39 -9.93
C VAL A 394 10.28 10.99 -8.48
N HIS A 395 9.02 10.73 -8.12
CA HIS A 395 8.62 10.37 -6.75
C HIS A 395 9.23 9.06 -6.29
N SER A 396 9.50 8.14 -7.22
CA SER A 396 10.08 6.82 -6.96
C SER A 396 11.58 6.73 -7.27
N ASP A 397 12.25 7.82 -7.69
CA ASP A 397 13.67 7.77 -8.03
C ASP A 397 14.55 7.67 -6.76
N PRO A 398 15.36 6.60 -6.60
CA PRO A 398 16.27 6.49 -5.46
C PRO A 398 17.38 7.56 -5.42
N LYS A 399 17.62 8.29 -6.52
CA LYS A 399 18.51 9.45 -6.54
C LYS A 399 17.87 10.70 -5.95
N GLU A 400 16.54 10.78 -5.96
CA GLU A 400 15.78 11.91 -5.43
C GLU A 400 15.30 11.67 -4.00
N PHE A 401 14.88 10.44 -3.70
CA PHE A 401 14.34 10.03 -2.40
C PHE A 401 15.02 8.76 -1.88
N GLU A 402 15.67 8.83 -0.71
CA GLU A 402 16.27 7.66 -0.06
C GLU A 402 15.17 6.64 0.34
N ARG A 403 15.33 5.35 0.01
CA ARG A 403 14.30 4.31 0.25
C ARG A 403 12.93 4.78 -0.29
N PRO A 404 12.80 5.00 -1.61
CA PRO A 404 11.64 5.67 -2.20
C PRO A 404 10.32 4.91 -2.00
N HIS A 405 10.34 3.61 -1.71
CA HIS A 405 9.14 2.81 -1.46
C HIS A 405 8.79 2.67 0.04
N TYR A 406 9.59 3.24 0.94
CA TYR A 406 9.31 3.22 2.37
C TYR A 406 8.55 4.49 2.78
N PHE A 407 7.42 4.31 3.45
CA PHE A 407 6.60 5.40 3.98
C PHE A 407 7.31 6.06 5.17
N CYS A 408 7.80 7.28 4.99
CA CYS A 408 8.52 8.03 6.03
C CYS A 408 8.13 9.52 6.01
N PRO A 409 7.11 9.92 6.81
CA PRO A 409 6.75 11.33 6.98
C PRO A 409 7.93 12.20 7.44
N GLU A 410 8.82 11.67 8.29
CA GLU A 410 9.95 12.41 8.85
C GLU A 410 10.92 12.97 7.80
N ARG A 411 10.90 12.43 6.57
CA ARG A 411 11.66 12.97 5.44
C ARG A 411 11.30 14.43 5.13
N HIS A 412 10.07 14.81 5.42
CA HIS A 412 9.52 16.13 5.10
C HIS A 412 9.55 17.07 6.31
N LEU A 413 10.38 16.78 7.31
CA LEU A 413 10.60 17.61 8.48
C LEU A 413 12.07 18.03 8.56
N ASN A 414 12.34 19.25 9.00
CA ASN A 414 13.70 19.68 9.32
C ASN A 414 14.11 19.25 10.74
N GLU A 415 15.33 19.58 11.16
CA GLU A 415 15.87 19.24 12.49
C GLU A 415 15.02 19.82 13.65
N ASP A 416 14.33 20.93 13.41
CA ASP A 416 13.42 21.58 14.38
C ASP A 416 12.00 20.98 14.37
N GLY A 417 11.72 20.00 13.51
CA GLY A 417 10.39 19.41 13.32
C GLY A 417 9.43 20.28 12.50
N ALA A 418 9.91 21.33 11.83
CA ALA A 418 9.12 22.14 10.91
C ALA A 418 8.96 21.45 9.56
N PHE A 419 7.77 21.61 8.95
CA PHE A 419 7.45 21.02 7.66
C PHE A 419 8.27 21.63 6.51
N ILE A 420 8.85 20.75 5.69
CA ILE A 420 9.56 21.08 4.45
C ILE A 420 8.68 20.69 3.27
N LYS A 421 8.18 21.70 2.54
CA LYS A 421 7.52 21.46 1.26
C LYS A 421 8.55 21.08 0.20
N ASP A 422 8.45 19.88 -0.36
CA ASP A 422 9.36 19.43 -1.41
C ASP A 422 8.76 19.72 -2.80
N PRO A 423 9.37 20.61 -3.61
CA PRO A 423 8.84 20.97 -4.92
C PRO A 423 8.93 19.83 -5.95
N ARG A 424 9.65 18.73 -5.65
CA ARG A 424 9.72 17.53 -6.48
C ARG A 424 8.48 16.64 -6.33
N ILE A 425 7.74 16.79 -5.23
CA ILE A 425 6.51 16.04 -4.95
C ILE A 425 5.33 16.79 -5.57
N THR A 426 4.97 16.33 -6.77
CA THR A 426 4.01 16.98 -7.67
C THR A 426 2.82 16.06 -8.00
N PRO A 427 2.01 15.66 -7.00
CA PRO A 427 0.86 14.75 -7.19
C PRO A 427 -0.22 15.33 -8.10
N PHE A 428 -0.26 16.66 -8.23
CA PHE A 428 -1.23 17.39 -9.04
C PHE A 428 -0.67 17.85 -10.40
N SER A 429 0.44 17.27 -10.87
CA SER A 429 1.21 17.79 -12.01
C SER A 429 1.73 19.22 -11.75
N VAL A 430 2.39 19.82 -12.74
CA VAL A 430 2.85 21.23 -12.72
C VAL A 430 2.55 21.93 -14.05
N GLY A 431 2.79 23.25 -14.09
CA GLY A 431 2.69 24.07 -15.29
C GLY A 431 1.25 24.43 -15.69
N LYS A 432 1.04 24.80 -16.95
CA LYS A 432 -0.26 25.31 -17.46
C LYS A 432 -1.41 24.30 -17.36
N ARG A 433 -1.09 23.03 -17.15
CA ARG A 433 -2.05 21.91 -17.04
C ARG A 433 -1.96 21.21 -15.67
N VAL A 434 -1.53 21.94 -14.63
CA VAL A 434 -1.70 21.55 -13.22
C VAL A 434 -3.17 21.17 -12.93
N CYS A 435 -3.43 20.30 -11.98
CA CYS A 435 -4.77 19.86 -11.63
C CYS A 435 -5.71 21.06 -11.43
N LEU A 436 -6.89 21.01 -12.05
CA LEU A 436 -7.91 22.06 -11.90
C LEU A 436 -8.45 22.10 -10.46
N GLY A 437 -8.58 20.93 -9.83
CA GLY A 437 -9.15 20.74 -8.51
C GLY A 437 -8.14 20.73 -7.36
N GLU A 438 -6.88 21.13 -7.56
CA GLU A 438 -5.84 21.01 -6.51
C GLU A 438 -6.25 21.69 -5.19
N THR A 439 -6.79 22.92 -5.26
CA THR A 439 -7.22 23.66 -4.06
C THR A 439 -8.33 22.93 -3.31
N LEU A 440 -9.31 22.38 -4.03
CA LEU A 440 -10.40 21.61 -3.45
C LEU A 440 -9.89 20.33 -2.80
N ALA A 441 -9.15 19.52 -3.56
CA ALA A 441 -8.66 18.22 -3.11
C ALA A 441 -7.77 18.35 -1.86
N ARG A 442 -6.86 19.34 -1.82
CA ARG A 442 -6.02 19.56 -0.63
C ARG A 442 -6.85 19.91 0.60
N MET A 443 -7.89 20.74 0.45
CA MET A 443 -8.78 21.11 1.55
C MET A 443 -9.62 19.93 2.01
N GLU A 444 -10.27 19.22 1.09
CA GLU A 444 -11.05 18.02 1.38
C GLU A 444 -10.23 16.96 2.11
N ILE A 445 -9.05 16.63 1.56
CA ILE A 445 -8.17 15.61 2.12
C ILE A 445 -7.72 16.01 3.51
N PHE A 446 -7.25 17.25 3.69
CA PHE A 446 -6.77 17.71 4.99
C PHE A 446 -7.88 17.71 6.04
N VAL A 447 -9.03 18.31 5.74
CA VAL A 447 -10.12 18.47 6.71
C VAL A 447 -10.73 17.11 7.07
N MET A 448 -11.07 16.28 6.07
CA MET A 448 -11.64 14.97 6.33
C MET A 448 -10.66 14.07 7.08
N PHE A 449 -9.42 13.97 6.62
CA PHE A 449 -8.42 13.12 7.26
C PHE A 449 -8.11 13.56 8.69
N SER A 450 -7.97 14.86 8.93
CA SER A 450 -7.73 15.38 10.28
C SER A 450 -8.92 15.08 11.21
N CYS A 451 -10.17 15.19 10.73
CA CYS A 451 -11.34 14.76 11.50
C CYS A 451 -11.31 13.25 11.81
N PHE A 452 -10.85 12.43 10.88
CA PHE A 452 -10.69 11.00 11.11
C PHE A 452 -9.66 10.73 12.21
N VAL A 453 -8.47 11.32 12.10
CA VAL A 453 -7.41 11.19 13.12
C VAL A 453 -7.85 11.73 14.48
N GLN A 454 -8.61 12.82 14.52
CA GLN A 454 -9.14 13.42 15.75
C GLN A 454 -10.05 12.44 16.52
N SER A 455 -10.89 11.72 15.79
CA SER A 455 -12.03 11.01 16.37
C SER A 455 -11.87 9.50 16.44
N CYS A 456 -10.91 8.93 15.71
CA CYS A 456 -10.83 7.51 15.44
C CYS A 456 -9.43 6.95 15.67
N ASN A 457 -9.37 5.68 16.06
CA ASN A 457 -8.16 4.87 16.05
C ASN A 457 -8.33 3.72 15.04
N PHE A 458 -7.50 3.73 14.00
CA PHE A 458 -7.50 2.81 12.88
C PHE A 458 -6.68 1.57 13.25
N THR A 459 -7.32 0.41 13.15
CA THR A 459 -6.67 -0.88 13.40
C THR A 459 -7.03 -1.88 12.31
N PRO A 460 -6.11 -2.82 12.03
CA PRO A 460 -6.35 -3.88 11.07
C PRO A 460 -7.36 -4.92 11.56
N ILE A 461 -8.00 -5.61 10.64
CA ILE A 461 -8.86 -6.75 10.96
C ILE A 461 -7.99 -8.00 11.09
N GLY A 462 -8.03 -8.62 12.28
CA GLY A 462 -7.32 -9.87 12.59
C GLY A 462 -5.98 -9.66 13.30
N LYS A 463 -5.38 -10.74 13.81
CA LYS A 463 -3.98 -10.73 14.29
C LYS A 463 -3.10 -10.45 13.08
N ILE A 464 -2.58 -9.23 12.95
CA ILE A 464 -1.49 -9.06 12.02
C ILE A 464 -0.25 -9.79 12.58
N THR A 465 0.16 -10.82 11.85
CA THR A 465 1.49 -11.41 11.93
C THR A 465 2.45 -10.54 11.10
N ILE A 466 2.66 -9.29 11.51
CA ILE A 466 3.73 -8.42 10.97
C ILE A 466 4.96 -8.95 11.72
N LEU A 467 5.68 -9.92 11.18
CA LEU A 467 6.95 -9.62 10.51
C LEU A 467 7.53 -10.76 9.63
N GLU A 468 6.80 -11.84 9.33
CA GLU A 468 7.33 -12.93 8.48
C GLU A 468 6.58 -13.16 7.17
N LYS A 469 5.31 -12.76 7.09
CA LYS A 469 4.51 -12.78 5.86
C LYS A 469 4.84 -11.64 4.89
N GLU A 470 5.16 -10.45 5.42
CA GLU A 470 5.46 -9.25 4.60
C GLU A 470 6.73 -9.35 3.76
N LYS A 471 7.68 -10.28 4.02
CA LYS A 471 8.83 -10.47 3.12
C LYS A 471 8.57 -11.46 1.98
N ALA A 472 7.59 -12.34 2.13
CA ALA A 472 7.26 -13.35 1.13
C ALA A 472 6.03 -12.95 0.28
N GLU A 473 5.02 -12.32 0.88
CA GLU A 473 3.78 -11.91 0.21
C GLU A 473 3.95 -10.65 -0.65
N ILE A 474 4.88 -9.73 -0.31
CA ILE A 474 5.29 -8.62 -1.20
C ILE A 474 5.81 -9.13 -2.56
N LYS A 475 6.25 -10.39 -2.66
CA LYS A 475 6.72 -10.97 -3.93
C LYS A 475 5.61 -11.59 -4.79
N GLU A 476 4.46 -11.96 -4.20
CA GLU A 476 3.40 -12.71 -4.90
C GLU A 476 2.10 -11.89 -5.05
N GLU A 477 1.87 -10.91 -4.17
CA GLU A 477 0.66 -10.06 -4.17
C GLU A 477 0.79 -8.81 -5.07
N LEU A 478 2.02 -8.50 -5.52
CA LEU A 478 2.29 -7.56 -6.61
C LEU A 478 1.78 -8.03 -7.99
N GLU A 479 1.27 -9.26 -8.11
CA GLU A 479 0.82 -9.82 -9.40
C GLU A 479 -0.71 -9.91 -9.57
N LYS A 480 -1.56 -9.64 -8.56
CA LYS A 480 -3.02 -9.79 -8.73
C LYS A 480 -3.86 -8.78 -7.93
N ASN A 481 -4.11 -7.63 -8.55
CA ASN A 481 -5.32 -6.79 -8.48
C ASN A 481 -5.86 -6.30 -7.11
N SER A 482 -6.17 -5.00 -7.12
CA SER A 482 -6.98 -4.25 -6.15
C SER A 482 -8.35 -4.89 -5.84
N ASN A 483 -8.72 -4.99 -4.56
CA ASN A 483 -9.85 -4.26 -3.96
C ASN A 483 -10.28 -4.87 -2.62
N THR A 484 -10.76 -3.98 -1.73
CA THR A 484 -11.49 -4.21 -0.46
C THR A 484 -10.64 -4.63 0.75
N PHE A 485 -10.39 -3.66 1.63
CA PHE A 485 -10.01 -3.90 3.03
C PHE A 485 -11.09 -3.27 3.91
N ALA A 486 -11.67 -4.07 4.80
CA ALA A 486 -12.45 -3.53 5.91
C ALA A 486 -11.49 -3.12 7.03
N VAL A 487 -11.83 -2.08 7.76
CA VAL A 487 -11.05 -1.44 8.83
C VAL A 487 -11.84 -1.52 10.12
N CYS A 488 -11.18 -1.87 11.23
CA CYS A 488 -11.81 -1.82 12.54
C CYS A 488 -11.47 -0.48 13.22
N LEU A 489 -12.51 0.25 13.64
CA LEU A 489 -12.41 1.57 14.27
C LEU A 489 -12.62 1.44 15.77
N ALA A 490 -11.56 1.56 16.55
CA ALA A 490 -11.68 1.64 18.01
C ALA A 490 -11.94 3.11 18.41
N ILE A 491 -13.11 3.38 19.00
CA ILE A 491 -13.47 4.71 19.51
C ILE A 491 -12.73 4.98 20.82
N LYS A 492 -12.13 6.18 20.93
CA LYS A 492 -11.48 6.72 22.12
C LYS A 492 -12.51 6.82 23.27
N ASN A 493 -12.54 5.83 24.17
CA ASN A 493 -12.97 6.03 25.56
C ASN A 493 -12.51 4.90 26.49
N GLY A 494 -11.70 5.26 27.48
CA GLY A 494 -11.63 4.55 28.76
C GLY A 494 -10.43 3.63 28.96
N LYS A 495 -9.27 4.22 29.26
CA LYS A 495 -8.11 3.59 29.95
C LYS A 495 -8.44 2.97 31.34
N ILE A 496 -9.70 2.66 31.64
CA ILE A 496 -10.18 2.09 32.91
C ILE A 496 -10.93 0.77 32.67
N LYS A 497 -11.63 0.57 31.55
CA LYS A 497 -12.35 -0.70 31.27
C LYS A 497 -11.48 -1.84 30.76
N GLN A 498 -10.35 -1.58 30.09
CA GLN A 498 -9.45 -2.65 29.62
C GLN A 498 -8.52 -3.20 30.72
N LEU A 499 -8.26 -2.46 31.80
CA LEU A 499 -7.54 -3.00 32.95
C LEU A 499 -8.50 -3.72 33.92
N GLU A 500 -9.73 -3.21 34.11
CA GLU A 500 -10.73 -3.82 34.99
C GLU A 500 -11.40 -5.06 34.35
N SER A 501 -11.68 -5.09 33.03
CA SER A 501 -12.21 -6.30 32.38
C SER A 501 -11.15 -7.39 32.14
N ALA A 502 -9.87 -7.04 31.98
CA ALA A 502 -8.81 -8.06 31.81
C ALA A 502 -8.36 -8.68 33.15
N ILE A 503 -8.46 -7.94 34.26
CA ILE A 503 -8.15 -8.47 35.60
C ILE A 503 -9.38 -9.20 36.18
N THR A 504 -10.59 -8.66 36.01
CA THR A 504 -11.82 -9.29 36.53
C THR A 504 -12.24 -10.51 35.70
N ALA A 505 -12.07 -10.56 34.38
CA ALA A 505 -12.36 -11.77 33.58
C ALA A 505 -11.35 -12.91 33.81
N VAL A 506 -10.09 -12.59 34.13
CA VAL A 506 -9.04 -13.60 34.40
C VAL A 506 -9.15 -14.16 35.83
N THR A 507 -9.71 -13.40 36.78
CA THR A 507 -9.87 -13.84 38.17
C THR A 507 -11.25 -14.44 38.44
N ASP A 508 -12.34 -13.91 37.86
CA ASP A 508 -13.70 -14.39 38.11
C ASP A 508 -14.11 -15.62 37.29
N GLU A 509 -13.48 -15.90 36.14
CA GLU A 509 -13.71 -17.15 35.40
C GLU A 509 -12.90 -18.33 35.99
N ALA A 510 -11.80 -18.03 36.70
CA ALA A 510 -11.01 -19.00 37.45
C ALA A 510 -11.69 -19.40 38.78
N ASP A 511 -12.35 -18.48 39.48
CA ASP A 511 -13.00 -18.75 40.78
C ASP A 511 -14.45 -19.26 40.67
N ASN A 512 -15.22 -18.93 39.61
CA ASN A 512 -16.67 -19.24 39.57
C ASN A 512 -17.05 -20.60 38.94
N LYS A 513 -16.13 -21.36 38.32
CA LYS A 513 -16.45 -22.69 37.72
C LYS A 513 -16.05 -23.91 38.53
N CYS A 514 -15.21 -23.77 39.55
CA CYS A 514 -14.89 -24.87 40.47
C CYS A 514 -14.69 -24.26 41.85
N GLY A 515 -15.68 -24.41 42.74
CA GLY A 515 -15.51 -24.03 44.14
C GLY A 515 -14.35 -24.80 44.78
N ARG A 516 -13.17 -24.15 44.82
CA ARG A 516 -11.92 -24.38 45.58
C ARG A 516 -11.30 -25.78 45.48
N ASP A 517 -10.00 -26.00 45.30
CA ASP A 517 -8.79 -25.18 45.08
C ASP A 517 -7.83 -26.11 44.30
N THR A 518 -7.79 -26.05 42.97
CA THR A 518 -6.82 -26.79 42.15
C THR A 518 -6.47 -25.99 40.91
N GLN A 519 -5.25 -25.45 40.88
CA GLN A 519 -4.63 -24.86 39.68
C GLN A 519 -4.46 -25.94 38.61
N ILE A 520 -5.21 -25.84 37.51
CA ILE A 520 -5.07 -26.74 36.35
C ILE A 520 -4.19 -26.08 35.30
N GLU A 521 -3.11 -26.78 34.96
CA GLU A 521 -2.18 -26.50 33.87
C GLU A 521 -2.86 -26.62 32.50
N THR A 522 -2.63 -25.63 31.64
CA THR A 522 -2.89 -25.71 30.19
C THR A 522 -1.63 -26.21 29.48
N PRO A 523 -1.74 -27.15 28.51
CA PRO A 523 -0.60 -27.65 27.76
C PRO A 523 -0.05 -26.53 26.89
N SER A 524 1.14 -26.08 27.27
CA SER A 524 1.80 -24.91 26.75
C SER A 524 2.37 -25.23 25.37
N LEU A 525 2.06 -24.38 24.39
CA LEU A 525 3.05 -23.98 23.38
C LEU A 525 4.27 -23.49 24.17
N ARG A 526 5.23 -24.38 24.42
CA ARG A 526 6.55 -24.02 24.95
C ARG A 526 7.23 -23.18 23.88
N LEU A 527 6.98 -21.88 23.92
CA LEU A 527 8.00 -20.91 23.54
C LEU A 527 9.23 -21.30 24.35
N ILE A 528 10.25 -21.87 23.70
CA ILE A 528 11.51 -22.14 24.36
C ILE A 528 12.13 -20.76 24.63
N ILE A 529 11.83 -20.20 25.80
CA ILE A 529 12.56 -19.07 26.37
C ILE A 529 13.93 -19.61 26.69
N THR A 530 14.92 -19.25 25.88
CA THR A 530 16.25 -19.86 25.94
C THR A 530 17.12 -19.28 27.06
N SER A 531 16.81 -18.09 27.58
CA SER A 531 17.18 -17.67 28.94
C SER A 531 16.33 -16.47 29.41
N GLN A 532 16.03 -16.41 30.72
CA GLN A 532 15.38 -15.27 31.38
C GLN A 532 16.39 -14.60 32.32
N MET A 533 16.47 -13.26 32.28
CA MET A 533 17.36 -12.47 33.16
C MET A 533 16.57 -11.56 34.08
N ASN A 534 16.78 -11.71 35.39
CA ASN A 534 16.23 -10.80 36.40
C ASN A 534 17.33 -9.90 36.95
N ILE A 535 17.16 -8.59 36.75
CA ILE A 535 18.05 -7.56 37.28
C ILE A 535 17.75 -7.38 38.78
N PRO A 536 18.71 -7.51 39.72
CA PRO A 536 18.41 -7.44 41.15
C PRO A 536 17.92 -6.05 41.61
N LYS A 537 17.00 -6.04 42.58
CA LYS A 537 16.39 -4.87 43.26
C LYS A 537 17.35 -3.95 44.05
N LYS A 538 18.67 -4.04 43.89
CA LYS A 538 19.60 -3.10 44.55
C LYS A 538 19.57 -1.77 43.82
N ASP A 539 19.74 -0.65 44.52
CA ASP A 539 19.88 0.67 43.88
C ASP A 539 21.22 0.75 43.14
N TRP A 540 21.15 0.88 41.81
CA TRP A 540 22.30 0.98 40.91
C TRP A 540 22.86 2.41 41.02
N THR A 541 24.19 2.56 40.97
CA THR A 541 24.81 3.89 40.99
C THR A 541 24.75 4.50 39.59
N ILE A 542 24.25 5.73 39.48
CA ILE A 542 24.09 6.46 38.21
C ILE A 542 25.46 6.54 37.50
N ASN A 543 25.47 6.34 36.18
CA ASN A 543 26.66 6.36 35.31
C ASN A 543 27.67 5.21 35.51
N GLN A 544 27.29 4.13 36.20
CA GLN A 544 28.09 2.92 36.24
C GLN A 544 27.61 1.89 35.20
N CYS A 545 28.54 1.24 34.49
CA CYS A 545 28.25 0.25 33.45
C CYS A 545 28.29 -1.17 34.03
N PHE A 546 27.28 -1.98 33.72
CA PHE A 546 27.15 -3.34 34.24
C PHE A 546 27.07 -4.35 33.11
N ALA A 547 27.84 -5.44 33.22
CA ALA A 547 27.67 -6.61 32.37
C ALA A 547 26.47 -7.43 32.87
N ILE A 548 25.52 -7.67 31.97
CA ILE A 548 24.34 -8.50 32.27
C ILE A 548 24.61 -9.89 31.72
N SER A 549 24.47 -10.90 32.57
CA SER A 549 24.74 -12.30 32.23
C SER A 549 23.44 -13.09 32.12
N PRO A 550 23.24 -13.86 31.03
CA PRO A 550 22.31 -14.99 31.04
C PRO A 550 22.59 -15.90 32.24
N SER A 551 21.54 -16.52 32.78
CA SER A 551 21.68 -17.55 33.80
C SER A 551 22.25 -18.87 33.24
N HIS A 552 22.19 -19.05 31.92
CA HIS A 552 22.62 -20.25 31.17
C HIS A 552 23.11 -19.84 29.77
N ASP A 553 23.95 -20.67 29.15
CA ASP A 553 24.40 -20.48 27.76
C ASP A 553 23.20 -20.34 26.79
N LEU A 554 23.32 -19.51 25.74
CA LEU A 554 22.22 -19.19 24.83
C LEU A 554 22.14 -20.21 23.67
N PRO A 555 21.13 -21.10 23.61
CA PRO A 555 20.96 -22.00 22.49
C PRO A 555 20.47 -21.27 21.24
N LEU A 556 21.06 -21.61 20.10
CA LEU A 556 20.67 -21.14 18.77
C LEU A 556 19.91 -22.23 18.01
N ILE A 557 18.81 -21.86 17.36
CA ILE A 557 17.92 -22.74 16.63
C ILE A 557 18.15 -22.55 15.13
N ARG A 558 18.27 -23.66 14.38
CA ARG A 558 18.38 -23.62 12.91
C ARG A 558 16.99 -23.52 12.29
N LEU A 559 16.78 -22.54 11.42
CA LEU A 559 15.53 -22.37 10.69
C LEU A 559 15.63 -23.09 9.34
N GLY A 560 14.98 -24.25 9.23
CA GLY A 560 14.92 -25.06 8.00
C GLY A 560 16.30 -25.43 7.44
N ASP A 561 16.43 -25.45 6.11
CA ASP A 561 17.67 -25.79 5.40
C ASP A 561 18.71 -24.65 5.36
N SER A 562 18.44 -23.53 6.03
CA SER A 562 19.27 -22.33 5.95
C SER A 562 20.62 -22.48 6.68
N THR A 563 21.58 -21.65 6.26
CA THR A 563 22.91 -21.47 6.90
C THR A 563 22.87 -20.47 8.07
N ARG A 564 21.69 -20.23 8.65
CA ARG A 564 21.46 -19.21 9.67
C ARG A 564 20.88 -19.83 10.94
N LEU A 565 21.42 -19.46 12.09
CA LEU A 565 20.95 -19.87 13.41
C LEU A 565 20.37 -18.67 14.15
N VAL A 566 19.31 -18.85 14.93
CA VAL A 566 18.61 -17.76 15.64
C VAL A 566 18.49 -18.06 17.13
N GLY A 567 18.80 -17.09 17.97
CA GLY A 567 18.60 -17.10 19.42
C GLY A 567 17.84 -15.86 19.89
N ILE A 568 17.12 -15.97 21.01
CA ILE A 568 16.31 -14.88 21.58
C ILE A 568 16.75 -14.60 23.01
N ILE A 569 16.96 -13.33 23.32
CA ILE A 569 17.30 -12.84 24.66
C ILE A 569 16.18 -11.91 25.12
N VAL A 570 15.62 -12.15 26.30
CA VAL A 570 14.59 -11.29 26.89
C VAL A 570 15.16 -10.58 28.10
N VAL A 571 15.06 -9.25 28.14
CA VAL A 571 15.60 -8.39 29.19
C VAL A 571 14.48 -7.57 29.80
N GLN A 572 14.17 -7.81 31.07
CA GLN A 572 13.17 -7.04 31.80
C GLN A 572 13.84 -6.02 32.73
N ASN A 573 13.43 -4.75 32.65
CA ASN A 573 13.90 -3.72 33.58
C ASN A 573 13.04 -3.71 34.85
N THR A 574 13.53 -4.39 35.88
CA THR A 574 12.94 -4.43 37.22
C THR A 574 13.45 -3.31 38.15
N SER A 575 14.29 -2.39 37.65
CA SER A 575 14.82 -1.28 38.42
C SER A 575 13.86 -0.09 38.46
N THR A 576 14.09 0.85 39.37
CA THR A 576 13.26 2.05 39.54
C THR A 576 13.55 3.16 38.52
N ARG A 577 14.56 3.00 37.64
CA ARG A 577 14.89 4.00 36.59
C ARG A 577 15.18 3.36 35.23
N SER A 578 15.21 4.18 34.18
CA SER A 578 15.46 3.67 32.83
C SER A 578 16.90 3.18 32.66
N LEU A 579 17.06 2.14 31.85
CA LEU A 579 18.34 1.55 31.51
C LEU A 579 18.61 1.73 30.01
N MET A 580 19.77 2.29 29.68
CA MET A 580 20.29 2.29 28.31
C MET A 580 21.15 1.04 28.13
N PHE A 581 20.88 0.22 27.12
CA PHE A 581 21.62 -1.01 26.87
C PHE A 581 22.34 -0.99 25.52
N LYS A 582 23.39 -1.81 25.43
CA LYS A 582 24.10 -2.13 24.20
C LYS A 582 24.57 -3.58 24.22
N VAL A 583 24.40 -4.27 23.11
CA VAL A 583 24.78 -5.67 22.90
C VAL A 583 25.85 -5.75 21.83
N LYS A 584 26.89 -6.53 22.08
CA LYS A 584 27.97 -6.75 21.11
C LYS A 584 28.37 -8.23 21.12
N ALA A 585 28.44 -8.84 19.93
CA ALA A 585 29.10 -10.13 19.76
C ALA A 585 30.62 -9.93 19.57
N GLU A 586 31.42 -10.89 20.04
CA GLU A 586 32.89 -10.89 19.88
C GLU A 586 33.27 -10.95 18.38
N SER A 587 32.52 -11.72 17.57
CA SER A 587 32.65 -11.79 16.11
C SER A 587 31.50 -11.08 15.37
N GLN A 588 31.55 -9.74 15.26
CA GLN A 588 30.47 -8.95 14.63
C GLN A 588 30.17 -9.30 13.16
N GLU A 589 31.11 -9.92 12.45
CA GLU A 589 30.92 -10.36 11.06
C GLU A 589 30.09 -11.66 10.94
N LYS A 590 30.00 -12.43 12.04
CA LYS A 590 29.26 -13.70 12.10
C LYS A 590 27.88 -13.55 12.74
N PHE A 591 27.64 -12.52 13.54
CA PHE A 591 26.40 -12.35 14.30
C PHE A 591 25.75 -10.99 14.08
N PHE A 592 24.46 -11.01 13.80
CA PHE A 592 23.60 -9.84 13.73
C PHE A 592 22.67 -9.83 14.95
N ILE A 593 22.69 -8.75 15.74
CA ILE A 593 21.85 -8.61 16.95
C ILE A 593 20.90 -7.44 16.77
N PHE A 594 19.62 -7.64 17.04
CA PHE A 594 18.59 -6.61 16.90
C PHE A 594 17.56 -6.63 18.04
N PRO A 595 17.28 -5.50 18.70
CA PRO A 595 18.06 -4.25 18.66
C PRO A 595 19.43 -4.45 19.33
N SER A 596 20.49 -3.89 18.74
CA SER A 596 21.85 -3.94 19.32
C SER A 596 22.10 -2.86 20.37
N ARG A 597 21.18 -1.91 20.53
CA ARG A 597 21.16 -0.86 21.57
C ARG A 597 19.74 -0.31 21.73
N GLY A 598 19.42 0.21 22.90
CA GLY A 598 18.10 0.78 23.17
C GLY A 598 17.95 1.29 24.60
N LYS A 599 16.73 1.70 24.96
CA LYS A 599 16.36 2.17 26.30
C LYS A 599 15.20 1.33 26.82
N ILE A 600 15.33 0.76 28.01
CA ILE A 600 14.28 -0.01 28.69
C ILE A 600 13.85 0.82 29.89
N VAL A 601 12.61 1.31 29.95
CA VAL A 601 12.12 2.07 31.11
C VAL A 601 11.66 1.12 32.24
N PRO A 602 11.51 1.61 33.49
CA PRO A 602 11.08 0.76 34.61
C PRO A 602 9.79 0.00 34.30
N GLY A 603 9.79 -1.31 34.54
CA GLY A 603 8.63 -2.18 34.33
C GLY A 603 8.46 -2.70 32.90
N GLU A 604 9.26 -2.22 31.94
CA GLU A 604 9.22 -2.70 30.56
C GLU A 604 10.17 -3.88 30.29
N THR A 605 9.84 -4.63 29.25
CA THR A 605 10.59 -5.80 28.78
C THR A 605 11.01 -5.58 27.34
N GLU A 606 12.29 -5.77 27.07
CA GLU A 606 12.89 -5.69 25.74
C GLU A 606 13.27 -7.09 25.24
N ILE A 607 13.05 -7.36 23.95
CA ILE A 607 13.38 -8.63 23.31
C ILE A 607 14.46 -8.40 22.28
N MET A 608 15.57 -9.10 22.40
CA MET A 608 16.72 -9.02 21.50
C MET A 608 16.87 -10.33 20.74
N ILE A 609 17.01 -10.24 19.43
CA ILE A 609 17.18 -11.38 18.52
C ILE A 609 18.64 -11.43 18.08
N VAL A 610 19.25 -12.60 18.21
CA VAL A 610 20.63 -12.90 17.78
C VAL A 610 20.55 -13.83 16.58
N ILE A 611 21.12 -13.41 15.45
CA ILE A 611 21.17 -14.20 14.21
C ILE A 611 22.64 -14.50 13.90
N ALA A 612 23.01 -15.78 13.86
CA ALA A 612 24.33 -16.24 13.46
C ALA A 612 24.35 -16.68 11.99
N HIS A 613 25.37 -16.28 11.24
CA HIS A 613 25.58 -16.72 9.87
C HIS A 613 26.72 -17.76 9.82
N VAL A 614 26.37 -19.00 9.48
CA VAL A 614 27.30 -20.13 9.40
C VAL A 614 27.73 -20.30 7.93
N LYS A 615 28.85 -19.69 7.52
CA LYS A 615 29.39 -19.89 6.16
C LYS A 615 30.27 -21.15 6.13
N ASN A 616 29.84 -22.18 5.39
CA ASN A 616 30.63 -23.37 5.05
C ASN A 616 31.25 -24.18 6.22
N GLU A 617 30.76 -24.01 7.45
CA GLU A 617 31.13 -24.84 8.60
C GLU A 617 29.97 -25.74 9.03
N ASP A 618 30.30 -26.90 9.63
CA ASP A 618 29.29 -27.79 10.21
C ASP A 618 28.57 -27.04 11.35
N PRO A 619 27.24 -26.81 11.29
CA PRO A 619 26.50 -26.07 12.31
C PRO A 619 26.61 -26.67 13.72
N PHE A 620 27.08 -27.91 13.85
CA PHE A 620 27.32 -28.58 15.14
C PHE A 620 28.74 -28.38 15.70
N THR A 621 29.64 -27.72 14.97
CA THR A 621 30.98 -27.31 15.47
C THR A 621 31.02 -25.89 16.06
N PHE A 622 29.88 -25.19 16.08
CA PHE A 622 29.73 -23.86 16.70
C PHE A 622 29.76 -23.94 18.23
N LYS A 623 30.94 -23.77 18.85
CA LYS A 623 31.15 -23.62 20.31
C LYS A 623 32.16 -22.52 20.60
N GLY A 624 31.85 -21.63 21.55
CA GLY A 624 32.82 -20.70 22.17
C GLY A 624 32.79 -19.24 21.69
N GLU A 625 31.80 -18.84 20.89
CA GLU A 625 31.58 -17.42 20.52
C GLU A 625 30.82 -16.70 21.63
N LYS A 626 31.19 -15.44 21.93
CA LYS A 626 30.70 -14.72 23.10
C LYS A 626 29.86 -13.48 22.79
N ILE A 627 28.75 -13.33 23.52
CA ILE A 627 27.92 -12.11 23.49
C ILE A 627 28.12 -11.34 24.80
N GLU A 628 28.34 -10.04 24.66
CA GLU A 628 28.46 -9.08 25.75
C GLU A 628 27.24 -8.13 25.73
N LEU A 629 26.39 -8.24 26.75
CA LEU A 629 25.29 -7.32 27.01
C LEU A 629 25.70 -6.39 28.15
N ARG A 630 25.61 -5.07 27.92
CA ARG A 630 25.86 -4.07 28.95
C ARG A 630 24.71 -3.09 29.06
N ALA A 631 24.45 -2.63 30.29
CA ALA A 631 23.50 -1.57 30.55
C ALA A 631 24.09 -0.49 31.47
N ILE A 632 23.64 0.75 31.27
CA ILE A 632 23.97 1.91 32.11
C ILE A 632 22.64 2.54 32.53
N GLN A 633 22.52 2.86 33.80
CA GLN A 633 21.44 3.70 34.30
C GLN A 633 21.84 5.16 34.04
N ASN A 634 21.17 5.81 33.09
CA ASN A 634 21.42 7.20 32.70
C ASN A 634 20.06 7.92 32.52
N ASP A 635 19.94 9.10 33.13
CA ASP A 635 18.73 9.93 33.06
C ASP A 635 18.69 10.76 31.75
N SER A 636 19.79 10.81 30.99
CA SER A 636 19.89 11.45 29.67
C SER A 636 19.27 10.61 28.55
N THR A 637 18.64 11.27 27.57
CA THR A 637 18.15 10.68 26.31
C THR A 637 19.21 10.70 25.20
N ASN A 638 20.41 11.25 25.46
CA ASN A 638 21.45 11.45 24.48
C ASN A 638 22.37 10.21 24.33
N PHE A 639 22.35 9.60 23.14
CA PHE A 639 23.16 8.41 22.82
C PHE A 639 24.66 8.69 22.64
N ASP A 640 25.07 9.94 22.39
CA ASP A 640 26.49 10.30 22.25
C ASP A 640 27.16 10.43 23.62
N GLU A 641 26.45 10.95 24.61
CA GLU A 641 26.87 10.95 26.02
C GLU A 641 27.00 9.51 26.56
N PHE A 642 26.07 8.62 26.16
CA PHE A 642 26.18 7.18 26.41
C PHE A 642 27.42 6.55 25.76
N ARG A 643 27.80 6.98 24.54
CA ARG A 643 29.00 6.49 23.84
C ARG A 643 30.29 6.96 24.53
N GLU A 644 30.30 8.16 25.09
CA GLU A 644 31.43 8.72 25.83
C GLU A 644 31.61 8.01 27.19
N LEU A 645 30.54 7.86 27.96
CA LEU A 645 30.50 7.07 29.21
C LEU A 645 30.87 5.59 28.98
N TRP A 646 30.44 5.03 27.84
CA TRP A 646 30.83 3.69 27.39
C TRP A 646 32.33 3.53 27.16
N SER A 647 32.99 4.58 26.65
CA SER A 647 34.42 4.56 26.36
C SER A 647 35.30 4.79 27.60
N GLN A 648 34.77 5.47 28.62
CA GLN A 648 35.48 5.84 29.84
C GLN A 648 35.41 4.77 30.95
N THR A 649 34.50 3.79 30.87
CA THR A 649 34.37 2.77 31.91
C THR A 649 35.50 1.74 31.85
N ALA A 650 36.35 1.75 32.87
CA ALA A 650 37.51 0.86 33.01
C ALA A 650 37.12 -0.63 33.08
N GLN A 651 38.08 -1.47 32.70
CA GLN A 651 38.05 -2.88 32.32
C GLN A 651 37.59 -3.90 33.39
N GLU A 652 36.78 -3.51 34.39
CA GLU A 652 36.40 -4.40 35.49
C GLU A 652 35.04 -5.06 35.27
N ARG A 653 35.07 -6.42 35.28
CA ARG A 653 33.95 -7.37 35.21
C ARG A 653 33.24 -7.48 33.85
N ARG A 654 33.97 -7.97 32.84
CA ARG A 654 33.37 -8.55 31.62
C ARG A 654 32.79 -9.92 31.96
N ALA A 655 31.48 -10.10 31.81
CA ALA A 655 30.89 -11.44 31.73
C ALA A 655 30.84 -11.86 30.26
N LYS A 656 31.35 -13.05 29.97
CA LYS A 656 31.57 -13.58 28.62
C LYS A 656 30.87 -14.95 28.55
N HIS A 657 29.87 -15.12 27.68
CA HIS A 657 29.01 -16.32 27.63
C HIS A 657 29.12 -17.05 26.31
N ASP A 658 29.23 -18.38 26.33
CA ASP A 658 29.43 -19.17 25.13
C ASP A 658 28.11 -19.47 24.40
N LEU A 659 28.11 -19.32 23.08
CA LEU A 659 27.01 -19.73 22.19
C LEU A 659 27.19 -21.18 21.76
N PHE A 660 26.10 -21.97 21.74
CA PHE A 660 26.10 -23.35 21.25
C PHE A 660 24.83 -23.72 20.47
N CYS A 661 24.96 -24.60 19.48
CA CYS A 661 23.87 -25.14 18.68
C CYS A 661 23.38 -26.48 19.25
N MET A 662 22.07 -26.66 19.45
CA MET A 662 21.50 -27.95 19.86
C MET A 662 21.22 -28.86 18.66
N LYS A 663 21.45 -30.17 18.82
CA LYS A 663 21.00 -31.22 17.89
C LYS A 663 19.61 -31.68 18.37
N PRO A 664 18.57 -31.79 17.51
CA PRO A 664 17.29 -32.32 17.95
C PRO A 664 17.44 -33.82 18.19
N ASP A 665 17.63 -34.22 19.45
CA ASP A 665 17.68 -35.62 19.85
C ASP A 665 16.35 -35.99 20.53
N ILE A 666 15.39 -36.40 19.70
CA ILE A 666 14.01 -36.79 20.09
C ILE A 666 14.01 -37.94 21.14
N ASN A 667 15.11 -38.67 21.31
CA ASN A 667 15.20 -39.77 22.28
C ASN A 667 15.81 -39.37 23.64
N SER A 668 16.42 -38.19 23.76
CA SER A 668 17.03 -37.75 25.02
C SER A 668 16.02 -37.12 26.00
N ASP A 669 14.99 -36.45 25.48
CA ASP A 669 13.93 -35.84 26.29
C ASP A 669 12.96 -36.85 26.90
N LEU A 670 12.84 -38.05 26.32
CA LEU A 670 12.07 -39.16 26.89
C LEU A 670 12.75 -39.80 28.12
N ASN A 671 14.08 -39.66 28.27
CA ASN A 671 14.82 -40.22 29.39
C ASN A 671 14.99 -39.25 30.57
N ILE A 672 14.87 -37.94 30.36
CA ILE A 672 14.89 -36.94 31.43
C ILE A 672 13.57 -36.94 32.22
N ALA A 673 12.46 -37.33 31.59
CA ALA A 673 11.19 -37.56 32.30
C ALA A 673 11.17 -38.84 33.16
N ARG A 674 12.15 -39.75 33.01
CA ARG A 674 12.18 -41.05 33.71
C ARG A 674 13.02 -41.10 35.00
N LYS A 675 13.69 -40.01 35.40
CA LYS A 675 14.47 -39.98 36.65
C LYS A 675 14.19 -38.72 37.47
N ARG A 676 13.12 -38.78 38.28
CA ARG A 676 13.03 -38.14 39.60
C ARG A 676 11.82 -38.74 40.33
N SER A 677 12.05 -39.93 40.87
CA SER A 677 11.31 -40.44 42.01
C SER A 677 11.58 -39.52 43.21
N ILE A 678 10.55 -38.90 43.76
CA ILE A 678 10.56 -38.42 45.14
C ILE A 678 9.49 -39.20 45.88
N THR A 679 9.97 -39.94 46.87
CA THR A 679 9.22 -40.67 47.90
C THR A 679 8.38 -39.69 48.73
N ILE A 680 7.10 -40.00 48.93
CA ILE A 680 6.27 -39.37 49.95
C ILE A 680 6.46 -40.17 51.25
N GLU A 681 6.88 -39.51 52.32
CA GLU A 681 6.73 -40.03 53.68
C GLU A 681 5.45 -39.46 54.30
N ASP A 682 4.59 -40.34 54.82
CA ASP A 682 3.60 -40.01 55.84
C ASP A 682 4.26 -40.14 57.23
N ARG A 683 3.73 -39.39 58.20
CA ARG A 683 4.12 -39.26 59.61
C ARG A 683 4.28 -40.55 60.43
N ASN A 684 4.08 -41.74 59.86
CA ASN A 684 4.16 -43.01 60.59
C ASN A 684 4.95 -44.16 59.91
N GLY A 685 5.75 -43.90 58.86
CA GLY A 685 6.80 -44.82 58.39
C GLY A 685 6.44 -46.29 58.10
N THR A 686 5.99 -46.63 56.87
CA THR A 686 6.17 -47.98 56.24
C THR A 686 5.86 -47.92 54.72
N PRO A 687 6.56 -48.67 53.81
CA PRO A 687 6.41 -48.51 52.34
C PRO A 687 5.78 -49.73 51.59
N ALA A 688 5.04 -49.50 50.49
CA ALA A 688 4.75 -50.48 49.41
C ALA A 688 3.98 -49.80 48.24
N ILE A 689 3.96 -50.18 46.95
CA ILE A 689 4.67 -51.07 45.98
C ILE A 689 4.26 -50.54 44.56
N GLN A 690 5.11 -50.70 43.54
CA GLN A 690 4.93 -50.32 42.12
C GLN A 690 4.03 -51.30 41.31
N GLU A 691 3.34 -50.82 40.26
CA GLU A 691 2.97 -51.61 39.06
C GLU A 691 2.98 -50.76 37.76
N GLU A 692 3.32 -51.39 36.62
CA GLU A 692 3.63 -50.86 35.27
C GLU A 692 2.43 -50.81 34.27
N PRO A 693 2.54 -50.11 33.11
CA PRO A 693 1.44 -49.85 32.17
C PRO A 693 1.39 -50.76 30.91
N THR A 694 0.19 -50.93 30.34
CA THR A 694 -0.07 -51.56 29.02
C THR A 694 -0.46 -50.57 27.92
N THR A 695 -0.38 -51.07 26.68
CA THR A 695 -0.14 -50.46 25.35
C THR A 695 -1.25 -49.65 24.67
N MET A 696 -0.84 -48.76 23.75
CA MET A 696 -1.65 -47.80 22.95
C MET A 696 -2.37 -48.43 21.73
N ASN A 697 -3.57 -47.94 21.40
CA ASN A 697 -4.54 -48.49 20.43
C ASN A 697 -4.34 -47.91 19.00
N GLU A 698 -4.71 -48.71 17.97
CA GLU A 698 -4.75 -48.42 16.52
C GLU A 698 -5.28 -47.02 16.11
N CYS A 699 -6.10 -46.36 16.93
CA CYS A 699 -6.56 -44.99 16.67
C CYS A 699 -5.42 -43.96 16.67
N ASP A 700 -4.38 -44.19 17.48
CA ASP A 700 -3.20 -43.33 17.56
C ASP A 700 -2.18 -43.65 16.44
N GLN A 701 -2.20 -44.88 15.91
CA GLN A 701 -1.44 -45.22 14.69
C GLN A 701 -2.03 -44.58 13.44
N LEU A 702 -3.35 -44.38 13.37
CA LEU A 702 -4.01 -43.71 12.24
C LEU A 702 -3.75 -42.20 12.22
N LYS A 703 -3.67 -41.54 13.40
CA LYS A 703 -3.36 -40.11 13.51
C LYS A 703 -1.95 -39.76 13.06
N ILE A 704 -0.99 -40.62 13.38
CA ILE A 704 0.41 -40.45 12.96
C ILE A 704 0.54 -40.54 11.43
N ARG A 705 -0.20 -41.45 10.79
CA ARG A 705 -0.16 -41.63 9.33
C ARG A 705 -0.83 -40.51 8.53
N ILE A 706 -1.83 -39.84 9.11
CA ILE A 706 -2.46 -38.65 8.51
C ILE A 706 -1.50 -37.45 8.55
N LEU A 707 -0.75 -37.30 9.66
CA LEU A 707 0.24 -36.24 9.83
C LEU A 707 1.46 -36.42 8.92
N GLU A 708 1.85 -37.66 8.58
CA GLU A 708 2.92 -37.95 7.62
C GLU A 708 2.54 -37.57 6.18
N VAL A 709 1.28 -37.79 5.77
CA VAL A 709 0.78 -37.45 4.43
C VAL A 709 0.57 -35.94 4.26
N GLU A 710 0.17 -35.24 5.33
CA GLU A 710 0.08 -33.77 5.33
C GLU A 710 1.47 -33.11 5.25
N ALA A 711 2.52 -33.75 5.78
CA ALA A 711 3.88 -33.25 5.70
C ALA A 711 4.51 -33.39 4.29
N GLU A 712 4.14 -34.40 3.51
CA GLU A 712 4.62 -34.56 2.12
C GLU A 712 3.92 -33.62 1.13
N LEU A 713 2.67 -33.21 1.40
CA LEU A 713 1.89 -32.32 0.52
C LEU A 713 2.32 -30.84 0.55
N VAL A 714 3.09 -30.43 1.55
CA VAL A 714 3.53 -29.04 1.72
C VAL A 714 4.79 -28.72 0.88
N ASN A 715 5.44 -29.73 0.29
CA ASN A 715 6.64 -29.55 -0.55
C ASN A 715 6.37 -29.89 -2.04
N SER A 716 5.86 -28.93 -2.83
CA SER A 716 6.32 -28.62 -4.21
C SER A 716 5.34 -27.73 -4.97
N LYS A 717 5.86 -26.66 -5.58
CA LYS A 717 5.15 -25.77 -6.52
C LYS A 717 5.73 -25.98 -7.93
N SER A 718 5.55 -27.19 -8.46
CA SER A 718 5.96 -27.60 -9.82
C SER A 718 5.02 -28.71 -10.33
N GLN A 719 3.73 -28.43 -10.55
CA GLN A 719 2.77 -29.46 -10.96
C GLN A 719 1.83 -29.01 -12.08
N SER A 720 2.40 -28.66 -13.23
CA SER A 720 1.75 -28.90 -14.52
C SER A 720 2.54 -29.93 -15.32
N ASP A 721 3.87 -29.83 -15.30
CA ASP A 721 4.74 -30.65 -16.16
C ASP A 721 5.03 -32.03 -15.54
N GLU A 722 5.10 -32.12 -14.22
CA GLU A 722 5.31 -33.38 -13.48
C GLU A 722 4.02 -34.22 -13.40
N PHE A 723 2.85 -33.58 -13.44
CA PHE A 723 1.56 -34.28 -13.49
C PHE A 723 1.34 -34.96 -14.85
N ILE A 724 1.82 -34.33 -15.95
CA ILE A 724 1.82 -34.93 -17.29
C ILE A 724 2.80 -36.10 -17.39
N SER A 725 3.94 -36.07 -16.67
CA SER A 725 4.86 -37.22 -16.62
C SER A 725 4.31 -38.39 -15.81
N ILE A 726 3.61 -38.11 -14.70
CA ILE A 726 2.99 -39.15 -13.86
C ILE A 726 1.81 -39.83 -14.58
N ILE A 727 0.99 -39.07 -15.33
CA ILE A 727 -0.08 -39.65 -16.17
C ILE A 727 0.49 -40.57 -17.26
N ARG A 728 1.65 -40.24 -17.85
CA ARG A 728 2.33 -41.13 -18.81
C ARG A 728 2.83 -42.42 -18.19
N VAL A 729 3.43 -42.34 -17.00
CA VAL A 729 3.94 -43.52 -16.27
C VAL A 729 2.81 -44.43 -15.80
N LEU A 730 1.68 -43.86 -15.37
CA LEU A 730 0.50 -44.63 -14.91
C LEU A 730 -0.34 -45.23 -16.05
N GLN A 731 -0.16 -44.78 -17.29
CA GLN A 731 -0.74 -45.45 -18.47
C GLN A 731 0.08 -46.67 -18.93
N GLU A 732 1.36 -46.74 -18.53
CA GLU A 732 2.27 -47.84 -18.88
C GLU A 732 2.25 -48.99 -17.86
N GLU A 733 1.86 -48.75 -16.60
CA GLU A 733 1.77 -49.79 -15.57
C GLU A 733 0.31 -50.20 -15.27
N ASN A 734 -0.08 -51.35 -15.83
CA ASN A 734 -1.31 -52.08 -15.48
C ASN A 734 -1.38 -52.36 -13.96
N ALA A 735 -2.23 -51.64 -13.23
CA ALA A 735 -2.51 -51.95 -11.82
C ALA A 735 -4.01 -52.11 -11.54
N GLU A 736 -4.41 -53.37 -11.41
CA GLU A 736 -5.76 -53.94 -11.24
C GLU A 736 -6.49 -53.63 -9.91
N SER A 737 -6.29 -52.47 -9.27
CA SER A 737 -7.00 -52.16 -8.01
C SER A 737 -8.28 -51.35 -8.26
N THR A 738 -9.42 -52.05 -8.35
CA THR A 738 -10.78 -51.48 -8.48
C THR A 738 -11.10 -50.44 -7.39
N LYS A 739 -10.46 -50.54 -6.22
CA LYS A 739 -10.64 -49.65 -5.07
C LYS A 739 -9.96 -48.29 -5.24
N THR A 740 -8.84 -48.26 -5.93
CA THR A 740 -8.09 -47.01 -6.22
C THR A 740 -8.82 -46.17 -7.25
N MET A 741 -9.41 -46.81 -8.27
CA MET A 741 -10.24 -46.15 -9.29
C MET A 741 -11.55 -45.57 -8.72
N GLU A 742 -12.14 -46.21 -7.71
CA GLU A 742 -13.38 -45.72 -7.08
C GLU A 742 -13.15 -44.51 -6.18
N ILE A 743 -11.98 -44.46 -5.50
CA ILE A 743 -11.53 -43.29 -4.72
C ILE A 743 -11.18 -42.12 -5.64
N LEU A 744 -10.51 -42.38 -6.77
CA LEU A 744 -10.21 -41.37 -7.80
C LEU A 744 -11.49 -40.80 -8.41
N LYS A 745 -12.46 -41.65 -8.79
CA LYS A 745 -13.76 -41.19 -9.30
C LYS A 745 -14.51 -40.30 -8.30
N ARG A 746 -14.50 -40.65 -7.00
CA ARG A 746 -15.12 -39.81 -5.95
C ARG A 746 -14.43 -38.46 -5.79
N LYS A 747 -13.09 -38.43 -5.82
CA LYS A 747 -12.33 -37.18 -5.71
C LYS A 747 -12.49 -36.30 -6.95
N MET A 748 -12.52 -36.89 -8.14
CA MET A 748 -12.80 -36.17 -9.39
C MET A 748 -14.20 -35.56 -9.39
N GLU A 749 -15.22 -36.26 -8.86
CA GLU A 749 -16.59 -35.74 -8.87
C GLU A 749 -16.81 -34.62 -7.84
N VAL A 750 -16.06 -34.61 -6.73
CA VAL A 750 -16.03 -33.49 -5.78
C VAL A 750 -15.33 -32.28 -6.39
N MET A 751 -14.23 -32.50 -7.12
CA MET A 751 -13.49 -31.44 -7.80
C MET A 751 -14.29 -30.84 -8.96
N LYS A 752 -14.97 -31.66 -9.75
CA LYS A 752 -15.89 -31.23 -10.82
C LYS A 752 -17.04 -30.36 -10.30
N ARG A 753 -17.67 -30.74 -9.17
CA ARG A 753 -18.72 -29.90 -8.53
C ARG A 753 -18.17 -28.59 -8.00
N THR A 754 -16.92 -28.58 -7.56
CA THR A 754 -16.24 -27.39 -7.06
C THR A 754 -15.91 -26.45 -8.23
N LEU A 755 -15.37 -26.97 -9.33
CA LEU A 755 -15.05 -26.19 -10.53
C LEU A 755 -16.30 -25.67 -11.26
N GLN A 756 -17.40 -26.44 -11.27
CA GLN A 756 -18.70 -25.99 -11.78
C GLN A 756 -19.30 -24.83 -10.96
N ARG A 757 -18.99 -24.75 -9.65
CA ARG A 757 -19.42 -23.64 -8.78
C ARG A 757 -18.68 -22.34 -9.05
N TYR A 758 -17.47 -22.41 -9.60
CA TYR A 758 -16.59 -21.26 -9.82
C TYR A 758 -16.45 -20.87 -11.30
N GLY A 759 -17.27 -21.42 -12.20
CA GLY A 759 -17.37 -20.95 -13.59
C GLY A 759 -16.17 -21.23 -14.51
N HIS A 760 -15.19 -22.05 -14.08
CA HIS A 760 -13.95 -22.32 -14.83
C HIS A 760 -13.97 -23.65 -15.61
N PHE A 761 -15.08 -23.98 -16.29
CA PHE A 761 -15.26 -25.30 -16.92
C PHE A 761 -14.80 -25.39 -18.39
N SER A 762 -14.38 -24.31 -19.06
CA SER A 762 -14.01 -24.41 -20.48
C SER A 762 -12.61 -24.98 -20.73
N ASP A 763 -11.72 -24.94 -19.73
CA ASP A 763 -10.29 -25.23 -19.89
C ASP A 763 -9.82 -26.51 -19.15
N PHE A 764 -10.77 -27.29 -18.61
CA PHE A 764 -10.55 -28.63 -18.04
C PHE A 764 -11.25 -29.67 -18.92
#